data_AF-A0A8E2VHH3-F1
#
_entry.id   AF-A0A8E2VHH3-F1
#
_cell.length_a   1.000
_cell.length_b   1.000
_cell.length_c   1.000
_cell.angle_alpha   90.00
_cell.angle_beta   90.00
_cell.angle_gamma   90.00
#
_symmetry.space_group_name_H-M   'P 1'
#
loop_
_entity.id
_entity.type
_entity.pdbx_description
1 polymer ?
#
loop_
_entity_poly.entity_id
_entity_poly.type
_entity_poly.pdbx_seq_one_letter_code
_entity_poly.pdbx_strand_id
1 'polypeptide(L)'
;MRRLIFCTTALIALAGPAQAMPPVVAALGAAAGGWMAGLTATAIMGQAALAFALTGIQMAMQKKPKVSTRDEITLNKIQPVTTGLILYGERTLGGSIIARSTTTYGGKPHFRYHSAMPLACHEIDGAVEVWLGETKVWTEAQYTADAAAGTGNPYYWGQIDSDYKGRFYLKVYNGSDDQVADAEYVAAASEWTADHRGRGIAWVYFSANYDRDLFPTGAPQIRVRARGKRVYDPREWTSTPLASARAVRPTSLWAGYDGGAIGRTSGASYPQGESDAAWTGGPIAARFFFGRRYPGGLTPEAGLSPDLTAQDGDTLDYTRMALDADLFAAFDVAFPAAPEGVIWEQGGSGYGAYLGVTGGDLVFRAGSGEVAGEELARATLPVAELAGRSGTIYVQIDIAAGAVALWFKGRRYSTNPALCLRDYMLTPQLRGGPGWTEEDLDDEALIALANISEEQVPLASGGTEDRYAFNGVLDTAATAAENLDDLSSAWGGWWSYDRGKLAVGGAAWEDPAFTVTEDMLTGGIRVTARRPFEDQFNTVKAQFADPAHEHVVTDLPVLDSETYRAADNGETLVMDMGELPGETGFARGQRLMKLALLKGRRQKQVVLPCSLAAWGVRLGDTIRVTIPRRGWTDKAFEVTARAVTVGPEGVQVRLTCLETGPAIFDWRTSEETPKPAGGIPTLPSPTARPRVSAPTMTEELYETRGGGGVKTRVRLAASSDNPFIDAWQFSWRPITETEATVRGLTDVAEDLIDDMAPGTYEFGARGRNTRGMWSDWVYAGAAAVQGENAPPVAITNLAGQSAGGAVAMLRWDRHPSLDVRQGGWIEFRHSAELTGATWQSSVVIGKAVPGGATDASLPLKTGSYLARPYDARGNPGPVSAVALRAASLVPMTEVARLDEAPGFAGTMAGCSAAGGVLSTDEGATEALYVFSALINLGTAGPVRLVSDVGILIEERQDRIFGPETGAFWTPPDGLFWQGGADAYGDLDTQVRVRDDATAIWGPWQSFDAAEFDGRLFQIRAALSVESEAYALRVTRLSVAAFRAT
;
A
#
# COMPACT_ATOMS: atom_id res chain seq x y z
N MET A 1 -41.27 49.05 7.82
CA MET A 1 -40.77 50.13 8.72
C MET A 1 -39.44 50.62 8.18
N ARG A 2 -39.37 51.88 7.75
CA ARG A 2 -38.16 52.53 7.21
C ARG A 2 -37.06 52.58 8.28
N ARG A 3 -35.83 52.18 7.95
CA ARG A 3 -34.64 52.55 8.73
C ARG A 3 -33.64 53.29 7.84
N LEU A 4 -33.40 54.53 8.26
CA LEU A 4 -32.49 55.52 7.73
C LEU A 4 -31.03 55.05 7.86
N ILE A 5 -30.27 55.36 6.82
CA ILE A 5 -28.81 55.39 6.77
C ILE A 5 -28.32 56.65 7.52
N PHE A 6 -27.35 56.50 8.41
CA PHE A 6 -26.52 57.61 8.90
C PHE A 6 -25.05 57.21 8.81
N CYS A 7 -24.36 57.77 7.79
CA CYS A 7 -22.91 57.91 7.79
C CYS A 7 -22.51 58.98 8.81
N THR A 8 -21.55 58.68 9.67
CA THR A 8 -20.87 59.67 10.50
C THR A 8 -19.36 59.54 10.37
N THR A 9 -18.81 60.42 9.54
CA THR A 9 -17.44 60.96 9.63
C THR A 9 -17.19 61.50 11.03
N ALA A 10 -16.14 61.04 11.70
CA ALA A 10 -15.68 61.59 12.97
C ALA A 10 -14.24 62.08 12.86
N LEU A 11 -14.12 63.40 12.70
CA LEU A 11 -12.94 64.21 12.93
C LEU A 11 -12.66 64.21 14.45
N ILE A 12 -11.47 63.78 14.89
CA ILE A 12 -11.11 63.80 16.32
C ILE A 12 -10.60 65.20 16.70
N ALA A 13 -11.35 65.89 17.55
CA ALA A 13 -10.89 67.01 18.36
C ALA A 13 -10.95 66.60 19.85
N LEU A 14 -9.82 66.77 20.55
CA LEU A 14 -9.60 66.41 21.95
C LEU A 14 -10.34 67.34 22.93
N ALA A 15 -11.11 66.77 23.85
CA ALA A 15 -11.28 67.25 25.23
C ALA A 15 -11.96 66.16 26.10
N GLY A 16 -11.28 65.66 27.13
CA GLY A 16 -11.90 64.90 28.24
C GLY A 16 -12.39 65.82 29.37
N PRO A 17 -12.71 65.34 30.59
CA PRO A 17 -12.67 63.95 31.07
C PRO A 17 -13.90 63.51 31.92
N ALA A 18 -13.89 62.23 32.34
CA ALA A 18 -14.15 61.73 33.72
C ALA A 18 -15.18 60.57 33.85
N GLN A 19 -14.63 59.39 34.23
CA GLN A 19 -15.09 58.41 35.25
C GLN A 19 -16.41 57.64 34.97
N ALA A 20 -16.59 56.35 35.24
CA ALA A 20 -15.91 55.28 36.01
C ALA A 20 -16.34 53.92 35.41
N MET A 21 -15.56 52.83 35.45
CA MET A 21 -15.56 51.76 36.47
C MET A 21 -14.61 50.60 35.98
N PRO A 22 -14.31 49.52 36.75
CA PRO A 22 -13.03 49.32 37.43
C PRO A 22 -12.37 47.93 37.08
N PRO A 23 -11.57 47.24 37.93
CA PRO A 23 -10.22 46.78 37.56
C PRO A 23 -10.05 45.25 37.43
N VAL A 24 -9.05 44.80 36.65
CA VAL A 24 -8.34 43.53 36.91
C VAL A 24 -6.83 43.81 36.91
N VAL A 25 -6.32 44.01 38.12
CA VAL A 25 -4.90 43.99 38.55
C VAL A 25 -4.47 42.52 38.67
N ALA A 26 -3.21 42.09 38.54
CA ALA A 26 -1.97 42.51 37.89
C ALA A 26 -0.95 41.39 38.18
N ALA A 27 0.07 41.22 37.34
CA ALA A 27 1.43 40.87 37.79
C ALA A 27 2.44 41.04 36.63
N LEU A 28 2.92 42.27 36.45
CA LEU A 28 4.19 42.57 35.76
C LEU A 28 4.98 43.46 36.72
N GLY A 29 6.04 42.92 37.31
CA GLY A 29 6.88 43.59 38.28
C GLY A 29 8.04 44.34 37.63
N ALA A 30 7.92 45.67 37.65
CA ALA A 30 8.95 46.67 37.93
C ALA A 30 10.27 46.71 37.13
N ALA A 31 10.46 47.80 36.38
CA ALA A 31 11.44 48.84 36.74
C ALA A 31 11.01 50.20 36.15
N ALA A 32 11.05 51.23 36.98
CA ALA A 32 10.37 52.51 36.81
C ALA A 32 11.33 53.68 36.51
N GLY A 33 10.74 54.75 35.96
CA GLY A 33 11.24 56.14 35.98
C GLY A 33 11.35 56.74 34.58
N GLY A 34 10.69 57.83 34.20
CA GLY A 34 9.78 58.77 34.86
C GLY A 34 9.48 59.93 33.87
N TRP A 35 8.55 60.80 34.28
CA TRP A 35 8.17 62.12 33.72
C TRP A 35 7.00 62.19 32.72
N MET A 36 5.84 62.59 33.27
CA MET A 36 4.79 63.37 32.61
C MET A 36 4.99 64.86 32.92
N ALA A 37 4.87 65.71 31.88
CA ALA A 37 4.33 67.08 31.86
C ALA A 37 5.19 68.05 31.01
N GLY A 38 4.59 68.63 29.96
CA GLY A 38 5.16 69.78 29.25
C GLY A 38 4.80 69.85 27.77
N LEU A 39 3.54 70.22 27.45
CA LEU A 39 3.17 70.69 26.11
C LEU A 39 3.86 72.03 25.84
N THR A 40 4.93 72.03 25.06
CA THR A 40 5.36 73.18 24.24
C THR A 40 5.92 72.69 22.91
N ALA A 41 5.58 73.40 21.84
CA ALA A 41 5.87 73.07 20.46
C ALA A 41 7.37 72.95 20.18
N THR A 42 7.86 71.73 19.93
CA THR A 42 8.96 71.36 19.01
C THR A 42 9.30 69.88 19.14
N ALA A 43 8.86 69.02 18.20
CA ALA A 43 9.47 67.73 17.88
C ALA A 43 8.83 67.11 16.60
N ILE A 44 9.30 67.54 15.42
CA ILE A 44 9.04 66.84 14.13
C ILE A 44 10.04 65.69 13.91
N MET A 45 10.93 65.37 14.85
CA MET A 45 11.83 64.20 14.76
C MET A 45 11.57 63.25 15.92
N GLY A 46 10.99 62.08 15.64
CA GLY A 46 10.75 61.07 16.68
C GLY A 46 9.86 59.86 16.34
N GLN A 47 9.44 59.65 15.09
CA GLN A 47 8.70 58.43 14.68
C GLN A 47 9.25 57.81 13.38
N ALA A 48 10.57 57.68 13.29
CA ALA A 48 11.22 56.90 12.24
C ALA A 48 12.06 55.77 12.86
N ALA A 49 11.41 54.91 13.64
CA ALA A 49 11.96 53.64 14.11
C ALA A 49 10.80 52.67 14.43
N LEU A 50 10.88 51.46 13.88
CA LEU A 50 9.89 50.36 13.89
C LEU A 50 8.62 50.56 13.03
N ALA A 51 8.81 50.58 11.71
CA ALA A 51 7.81 50.04 10.79
C ALA A 51 8.36 48.72 10.23
N PHE A 52 8.08 47.61 10.91
CA PHE A 52 8.16 46.29 10.28
C PHE A 52 7.03 46.21 9.25
N ALA A 53 7.38 46.17 7.97
CA ALA A 53 6.44 46.18 6.87
C ALA A 53 6.71 44.98 5.95
N LEU A 54 6.31 43.80 6.44
CA LEU A 54 5.35 42.87 5.85
C LEU A 54 5.53 42.53 4.34
N THR A 55 6.56 41.76 4.00
CA THR A 55 6.34 40.66 3.02
C THR A 55 5.66 39.52 3.79
N GLY A 56 4.75 38.73 3.21
CA GLY A 56 4.03 37.65 3.93
C GLY A 56 4.99 36.61 4.54
N ILE A 57 6.16 36.41 3.92
CA ILE A 57 7.25 35.67 4.56
C ILE A 57 7.74 36.43 5.81
N GLN A 58 7.99 37.75 5.77
CA GLN A 58 8.36 38.53 6.97
C GLN A 58 7.27 38.58 8.07
N MET A 59 5.99 38.50 7.73
CA MET A 59 4.89 38.35 8.69
C MET A 59 4.92 37.00 9.39
N ALA A 60 5.02 35.93 8.61
CA ALA A 60 5.23 34.57 9.10
C ALA A 60 6.55 34.44 9.90
N MET A 61 7.54 35.28 9.63
CA MET A 61 8.82 35.34 10.35
C MET A 61 8.77 36.13 11.67
N GLN A 62 7.77 36.99 11.93
CA GLN A 62 7.69 37.80 13.16
C GLN A 62 6.79 37.20 14.25
N LYS A 63 5.72 36.53 13.87
CA LYS A 63 4.97 35.70 14.81
C LYS A 63 5.58 34.32 14.72
N LYS A 64 6.20 33.82 15.80
CA LYS A 64 6.17 32.36 16.00
C LYS A 64 4.70 31.98 15.86
N PRO A 65 4.30 31.21 14.83
CA PRO A 65 2.91 30.84 14.69
C PRO A 65 2.51 30.18 16.01
N LYS A 66 1.41 30.62 16.62
CA LYS A 66 0.72 29.76 17.58
C LYS A 66 -0.02 28.68 16.79
N VAL A 67 0.67 28.03 15.87
CA VAL A 67 0.19 26.79 15.27
C VAL A 67 0.50 25.75 16.31
N SER A 68 -0.55 25.06 16.73
CA SER A 68 -0.47 23.92 17.61
C SER A 68 0.53 22.90 17.05
N THR A 69 1.76 22.95 17.55
CA THR A 69 2.88 22.12 17.09
C THR A 69 2.53 20.64 17.05
N ARG A 70 2.88 19.97 15.94
CA ARG A 70 3.13 18.53 15.75
C ARG A 70 1.95 17.55 15.96
N ASP A 71 1.05 17.82 16.90
CA ASP A 71 0.21 16.78 17.50
C ASP A 71 -1.30 17.12 17.57
N GLU A 72 -1.72 18.39 17.52
CA GLU A 72 -3.12 18.70 17.90
C GLU A 72 -4.17 18.47 16.81
N ILE A 73 -3.83 18.60 15.52
CA ILE A 73 -4.79 18.49 14.42
C ILE A 73 -5.11 17.02 14.11
N THR A 74 -4.13 16.13 14.27
CA THR A 74 -4.23 14.69 13.94
C THR A 74 -4.61 13.80 15.13
N LEU A 75 -4.61 14.32 16.35
CA LEU A 75 -5.02 13.60 17.55
C LEU A 75 -6.50 13.82 17.86
N ASN A 76 -7.17 12.77 18.31
CA ASN A 76 -8.52 12.88 18.84
C ASN A 76 -8.47 13.48 20.25
N LYS A 77 -9.15 14.62 20.45
CA LYS A 77 -9.34 15.23 21.78
C LYS A 77 -10.79 15.09 22.21
N ILE A 78 -11.04 14.91 23.50
CA ILE A 78 -12.43 14.89 24.02
C ILE A 78 -12.74 16.27 24.56
N GLN A 79 -13.55 17.03 23.81
CA GLN A 79 -13.95 18.38 24.19
C GLN A 79 -15.38 18.63 23.69
N PRO A 80 -16.35 18.94 24.58
CA PRO A 80 -17.72 19.22 24.16
C PRO A 80 -17.85 20.53 23.38
N VAL A 81 -16.86 21.42 23.50
CA VAL A 81 -16.73 22.68 22.75
C VAL A 81 -15.32 22.73 22.19
N THR A 82 -15.20 22.94 20.89
CA THR A 82 -13.93 23.03 20.16
C THR A 82 -14.01 24.18 19.15
N THR A 83 -12.87 24.67 18.69
CA THR A 83 -12.84 25.69 17.64
C THR A 83 -13.18 25.05 16.29
N GLY A 84 -13.87 25.81 15.44
CA GLY A 84 -14.17 25.37 14.09
C GLY A 84 -12.92 25.41 13.20
N LEU A 85 -12.87 24.50 12.23
CA LEU A 85 -11.78 24.40 11.27
C LEU A 85 -12.33 24.60 9.85
N ILE A 86 -11.62 25.35 9.01
CA ILE A 86 -11.89 25.45 7.57
C ILE A 86 -10.76 24.73 6.84
N LEU A 87 -11.09 23.66 6.15
CA LEU A 87 -10.17 22.83 5.38
C LEU A 87 -10.18 23.25 3.91
N TYR A 88 -9.00 23.59 3.40
CA TYR A 88 -8.73 23.77 1.97
C TYR A 88 -7.68 22.76 1.49
N GLY A 89 -7.77 22.37 0.22
CA GLY A 89 -6.94 21.30 -0.32
C GLY A 89 -7.12 19.98 0.43
N GLU A 90 -6.10 19.16 0.55
CA GLU A 90 -6.20 17.83 1.18
C GLU A 90 -5.37 17.72 2.46
N ARG A 91 -5.98 17.24 3.57
CA ARG A 91 -5.28 17.08 4.85
C ARG A 91 -5.84 15.94 5.68
N THR A 92 -4.99 15.35 6.53
CA THR A 92 -5.39 14.38 7.56
C THR A 92 -5.82 15.09 8.84
N LEU A 93 -7.01 14.76 9.34
CA LEU A 93 -7.64 15.35 10.52
C LEU A 93 -7.95 14.26 11.56
N GLY A 94 -7.63 14.51 12.82
CA GLY A 94 -7.99 13.67 13.98
C GLY A 94 -9.18 14.19 14.78
N GLY A 95 -9.51 15.48 14.65
CA GLY A 95 -10.73 16.12 15.17
C GLY A 95 -10.93 16.06 16.70
N SER A 96 -11.92 16.79 17.20
CA SER A 96 -12.35 16.68 18.60
C SER A 96 -13.64 15.86 18.69
N ILE A 97 -13.72 14.89 19.59
CA ILE A 97 -14.95 14.16 19.91
C ILE A 97 -15.83 15.06 20.78
N ILE A 98 -16.94 15.53 20.21
CA ILE A 98 -17.89 16.44 20.86
C ILE A 98 -19.01 15.71 21.61
N ALA A 99 -19.33 14.49 21.18
CA ALA A 99 -20.35 13.66 21.80
C ALA A 99 -19.90 12.20 21.84
N ARG A 100 -20.23 11.52 22.95
CA ARG A 100 -19.94 10.10 23.16
C ARG A 100 -21.04 9.48 24.01
N SER A 101 -21.45 8.28 23.65
CA SER A 101 -22.50 7.55 24.36
C SER A 101 -22.18 6.06 24.34
N THR A 102 -22.77 5.30 25.28
CA THR A 102 -22.69 3.83 25.26
C THR A 102 -24.08 3.23 25.36
N THR A 103 -24.32 2.13 24.64
CA THR A 103 -25.62 1.46 24.62
C THR A 103 -25.51 -0.02 24.94
N THR A 104 -26.65 -0.61 25.30
CA THR A 104 -26.80 -2.04 25.49
C THR A 104 -26.84 -2.73 24.14
N TYR A 105 -26.03 -3.78 23.95
CA TYR A 105 -26.04 -4.60 22.75
C TYR A 105 -25.88 -6.07 23.13
N GLY A 106 -26.65 -6.96 22.50
CA GLY A 106 -26.65 -8.40 22.83
C GLY A 106 -26.95 -8.70 24.30
N GLY A 107 -27.81 -7.90 24.95
CA GLY A 107 -28.16 -8.05 26.37
C GLY A 107 -27.09 -7.57 27.37
N LYS A 108 -25.94 -7.06 26.91
CA LYS A 108 -24.88 -6.54 27.76
C LYS A 108 -24.93 -5.01 27.82
N PRO A 109 -25.06 -4.39 29.01
CA PRO A 109 -25.06 -2.94 29.16
C PRO A 109 -23.70 -2.35 28.81
N HIS A 110 -23.69 -1.12 28.28
CA HIS A 110 -22.47 -0.38 27.88
C HIS A 110 -21.55 -1.12 26.91
N PHE A 111 -22.10 -2.05 26.12
CA PHE A 111 -21.31 -2.91 25.24
C PHE A 111 -20.99 -2.25 23.90
N ARG A 112 -21.81 -1.29 23.44
CA ARG A 112 -21.56 -0.59 22.18
C ARG A 112 -21.20 0.86 22.43
N TYR A 113 -20.11 1.32 21.81
CA TYR A 113 -19.60 2.68 21.90
C TYR A 113 -20.04 3.49 20.67
N HIS A 114 -20.37 4.76 20.90
CA HIS A 114 -20.78 5.72 19.88
C HIS A 114 -19.99 7.02 20.07
N SER A 115 -19.53 7.63 18.98
CA SER A 115 -18.89 8.95 19.00
C SER A 115 -19.23 9.79 17.78
N ALA A 116 -19.29 11.10 17.99
CA ALA A 116 -19.41 12.10 16.93
C ALA A 116 -18.21 13.06 16.96
N MET A 117 -17.59 13.25 15.80
CA MET A 117 -16.35 13.99 15.64
C MET A 117 -16.43 14.96 14.45
N PRO A 118 -16.63 16.28 14.67
CA PRO A 118 -16.51 17.28 13.62
C PRO A 118 -15.11 17.28 12.99
N LEU A 119 -15.09 17.43 11.67
CA LEU A 119 -13.90 17.57 10.84
C LEU A 119 -13.69 19.02 10.41
N ALA A 120 -14.74 19.67 9.88
CA ALA A 120 -14.67 21.03 9.35
C ALA A 120 -16.02 21.75 9.42
N CYS A 121 -16.00 23.08 9.54
CA CYS A 121 -17.17 23.97 9.59
C CYS A 121 -17.63 24.43 8.19
N HIS A 122 -17.57 23.51 7.22
CA HIS A 122 -18.13 23.66 5.89
C HIS A 122 -18.35 22.29 5.27
N GLU A 123 -18.96 22.26 4.09
CA GLU A 123 -19.04 21.05 3.29
C GLU A 123 -17.65 20.71 2.72
N ILE A 124 -17.16 19.50 3.00
CA ILE A 124 -15.95 18.93 2.40
C ILE A 124 -16.29 18.28 1.07
N ASP A 125 -15.34 18.24 0.14
CA ASP A 125 -15.52 17.52 -1.13
C ASP A 125 -15.74 16.01 -0.90
N GLY A 126 -15.00 15.44 0.05
CA GLY A 126 -15.18 14.05 0.47
C GLY A 126 -14.05 13.53 1.35
N ALA A 127 -14.26 12.38 1.98
CA ALA A 127 -13.20 11.63 2.64
C ALA A 127 -12.47 10.72 1.64
N VAL A 128 -11.14 10.72 1.72
CA VAL A 128 -10.26 9.90 0.88
C VAL A 128 -10.00 8.55 1.54
N GLU A 129 -9.62 8.58 2.81
CA GLU A 129 -9.27 7.40 3.60
C GLU A 129 -9.41 7.67 5.10
N VAL A 130 -9.66 6.60 5.87
CA VAL A 130 -9.82 6.65 7.32
C VAL A 130 -8.99 5.57 8.00
N TRP A 131 -8.36 5.93 9.11
CA TRP A 131 -7.54 5.06 9.94
C TRP A 131 -8.09 4.98 11.36
N LEU A 132 -7.95 3.79 11.95
CA LEU A 132 -8.13 3.53 13.38
C LEU A 132 -6.77 3.19 13.97
N GLY A 133 -6.22 4.10 14.78
CA GLY A 133 -4.84 4.07 15.22
C GLY A 133 -3.87 4.10 14.02
N GLU A 134 -3.08 3.05 13.89
CA GLU A 134 -2.12 2.84 12.79
C GLU A 134 -2.72 2.05 11.60
N THR A 135 -3.92 1.47 11.76
CA THR A 135 -4.51 0.61 10.73
C THR A 135 -5.43 1.42 9.83
N LYS A 136 -5.15 1.42 8.52
CA LYS A 136 -6.10 1.92 7.51
C LYS A 136 -7.30 0.97 7.46
N VAL A 137 -8.51 1.50 7.57
CA VAL A 137 -9.73 0.67 7.67
C VAL A 137 -10.76 0.99 6.59
N TRP A 138 -10.67 2.16 5.96
CA TRP A 138 -11.66 2.59 4.98
C TRP A 138 -11.02 3.43 3.88
N THR A 139 -11.51 3.29 2.64
CA THR A 139 -11.07 4.10 1.49
C THR A 139 -12.25 4.47 0.59
N GLU A 140 -12.15 5.64 -0.05
CA GLU A 140 -13.13 6.13 -1.02
C GLU A 140 -13.27 5.16 -2.21
N ALA A 141 -12.15 4.64 -2.73
CA ALA A 141 -12.17 3.71 -3.86
C ALA A 141 -12.97 2.45 -3.54
N GLN A 142 -12.80 1.89 -2.34
CA GLN A 142 -13.59 0.75 -1.89
C GLN A 142 -15.06 1.14 -1.70
N TYR A 143 -15.33 2.33 -1.17
CA TYR A 143 -16.70 2.79 -0.96
C TYR A 143 -17.46 2.92 -2.29
N THR A 144 -16.83 3.52 -3.30
CA THR A 144 -17.40 3.62 -4.65
C THR A 144 -17.60 2.25 -5.28
N ALA A 145 -16.66 1.32 -5.10
CA ALA A 145 -16.79 -0.04 -5.61
C ALA A 145 -17.97 -0.80 -4.95
N ASP A 146 -18.11 -0.71 -3.63
CA ASP A 146 -19.21 -1.35 -2.89
C ASP A 146 -20.57 -0.75 -3.27
N ALA A 147 -20.63 0.58 -3.38
CA ALA A 147 -21.83 1.29 -3.81
C ALA A 147 -22.24 0.90 -5.25
N ALA A 148 -21.28 0.77 -6.16
CA ALA A 148 -21.54 0.34 -7.54
C ALA A 148 -21.97 -1.14 -7.61
N ALA A 149 -21.42 -2.00 -6.76
CA ALA A 149 -21.81 -3.41 -6.68
C ALA A 149 -23.23 -3.57 -6.12
N GLY A 150 -23.69 -2.67 -5.24
CA GLY A 150 -25.03 -2.73 -4.63
C GLY A 150 -25.26 -3.99 -3.77
N THR A 151 -24.20 -4.73 -3.45
CA THR A 151 -24.23 -5.96 -2.66
C THR A 151 -23.70 -5.72 -1.25
N GLY A 152 -24.22 -6.46 -0.28
CA GLY A 152 -23.81 -6.33 1.13
C GLY A 152 -24.59 -5.26 1.89
N ASN A 153 -24.26 -5.07 3.16
CA ASN A 153 -24.91 -4.07 3.99
C ASN A 153 -24.22 -2.70 3.76
N PRO A 154 -24.95 -1.65 3.33
CA PRO A 154 -24.39 -0.32 3.08
C PRO A 154 -23.65 0.31 4.27
N TYR A 155 -24.00 -0.17 5.46
CA TYR A 155 -23.39 0.22 6.71
C TYR A 155 -21.89 -0.12 6.79
N TYR A 156 -21.43 -1.14 6.08
CA TYR A 156 -20.01 -1.56 6.08
C TYR A 156 -19.27 -1.20 4.78
N TRP A 157 -19.86 -0.38 3.92
CA TRP A 157 -19.25 0.02 2.65
C TRP A 157 -17.97 0.84 2.85
N GLY A 158 -17.00 0.60 1.97
CA GLY A 158 -15.69 1.23 1.95
C GLY A 158 -14.68 0.62 2.92
N GLN A 159 -15.09 -0.36 3.74
CA GLN A 159 -14.17 -1.04 4.65
C GLN A 159 -13.21 -1.95 3.88
N ILE A 160 -11.92 -1.73 4.09
CA ILE A 160 -10.86 -2.55 3.47
C ILE A 160 -10.58 -3.79 4.33
N ASP A 161 -9.88 -4.76 3.73
CA ASP A 161 -9.48 -5.97 4.44
C ASP A 161 -8.53 -5.66 5.60
N SER A 162 -9.04 -5.82 6.82
CA SER A 162 -8.38 -5.48 8.08
C SER A 162 -9.04 -6.23 9.23
N ASP A 163 -8.39 -6.32 10.40
CA ASP A 163 -8.97 -6.94 11.59
C ASP A 163 -10.27 -6.26 12.07
N TYR A 164 -10.48 -5.01 11.64
CA TYR A 164 -11.66 -4.21 11.94
C TYR A 164 -12.84 -4.49 11.00
N LYS A 165 -12.64 -5.16 9.85
CA LYS A 165 -13.67 -5.33 8.82
C LYS A 165 -14.93 -6.01 9.37
N GLY A 166 -16.08 -5.35 9.20
CA GLY A 166 -17.38 -5.79 9.67
C GLY A 166 -17.60 -5.68 11.19
N ARG A 167 -16.65 -5.10 11.94
CA ARG A 167 -16.70 -4.99 13.42
C ARG A 167 -16.93 -3.57 13.93
N PHE A 168 -16.88 -2.57 13.05
CA PHE A 168 -17.21 -1.19 13.34
C PHE A 168 -18.15 -0.63 12.28
N TYR A 169 -18.79 0.48 12.63
CA TYR A 169 -19.45 1.39 11.72
C TYR A 169 -18.71 2.70 11.68
N LEU A 170 -18.58 3.25 10.48
CA LEU A 170 -18.12 4.59 10.31
C LEU A 170 -18.86 5.22 9.14
N LYS A 171 -19.37 6.43 9.36
CA LYS A 171 -19.96 7.24 8.31
C LYS A 171 -19.43 8.65 8.39
N VAL A 172 -18.91 9.12 7.25
CA VAL A 172 -18.53 10.52 7.07
C VAL A 172 -19.72 11.27 6.49
N TYR A 173 -20.14 12.30 7.21
CA TYR A 173 -21.10 13.28 6.76
C TYR A 173 -20.32 14.46 6.18
N ASN A 174 -20.55 14.75 4.90
CA ASN A 174 -19.73 15.73 4.18
C ASN A 174 -20.02 17.18 4.58
N GLY A 175 -21.09 17.47 5.33
CA GLY A 175 -21.39 18.83 5.80
C GLY A 175 -22.34 19.62 4.91
N SER A 176 -23.13 18.95 4.06
CA SER A 176 -24.22 19.60 3.31
C SER A 176 -25.21 20.27 4.27
N ASP A 177 -25.79 21.40 3.86
CA ASP A 177 -26.77 22.13 4.67
C ASP A 177 -28.06 21.32 4.92
N ASP A 178 -28.36 20.37 4.03
CA ASP A 178 -29.55 19.52 4.09
C ASP A 178 -29.28 18.10 4.61
N GLN A 179 -28.06 17.82 5.06
CA GLN A 179 -27.75 16.50 5.63
C GLN A 179 -28.65 16.18 6.83
N VAL A 180 -28.99 14.90 6.99
CA VAL A 180 -29.81 14.41 8.10
C VAL A 180 -28.93 13.93 9.25
N ALA A 181 -29.47 13.92 10.46
CA ALA A 181 -28.80 13.33 11.62
C ALA A 181 -28.60 11.82 11.40
N ASP A 182 -27.55 11.24 11.99
CA ASP A 182 -27.33 9.80 11.88
C ASP A 182 -28.44 9.03 12.61
N ALA A 183 -29.21 8.26 11.84
CA ALA A 183 -30.38 7.55 12.34
C ALA A 183 -30.02 6.53 13.44
N GLU A 184 -28.83 5.93 13.38
CA GLU A 184 -28.41 4.99 14.41
C GLU A 184 -27.99 5.72 15.68
N TYR A 185 -27.28 6.84 15.56
CA TYR A 185 -26.93 7.60 16.76
C TYR A 185 -28.17 8.16 17.46
N VAL A 186 -29.15 8.65 16.68
CA VAL A 186 -30.44 9.12 17.20
C VAL A 186 -31.21 8.02 17.92
N ALA A 187 -31.18 6.79 17.39
CA ALA A 187 -31.83 5.66 18.05
C ALA A 187 -31.08 5.19 19.31
N ALA A 188 -29.75 5.38 19.34
CA ALA A 188 -28.87 4.91 20.40
C ALA A 188 -28.81 5.87 21.61
N ALA A 189 -28.85 7.18 21.39
CA ALA A 189 -28.58 8.19 22.40
C ALA A 189 -29.72 9.21 22.50
N SER A 190 -30.35 9.31 23.67
CA SER A 190 -31.47 10.24 23.88
C SER A 190 -31.04 11.71 23.87
N GLU A 191 -29.76 11.97 24.13
CA GLU A 191 -29.13 13.29 24.01
C GLU A 191 -28.94 13.75 22.55
N TRP A 192 -29.00 12.84 21.57
CA TRP A 192 -28.82 13.16 20.14
C TRP A 192 -30.14 13.01 19.37
N THR A 193 -30.93 14.07 19.30
CA THR A 193 -32.19 14.10 18.52
C THR A 193 -31.97 14.27 17.01
N ALA A 194 -33.04 14.07 16.22
CA ALA A 194 -33.06 14.31 14.77
C ALA A 194 -32.75 15.76 14.36
N ASP A 195 -32.77 16.71 15.30
CA ASP A 195 -32.40 18.11 15.06
C ASP A 195 -30.87 18.31 15.04
N HIS A 196 -30.09 17.40 15.64
CA HIS A 196 -28.62 17.43 15.64
C HIS A 196 -28.04 16.89 14.33
N ARG A 197 -28.33 17.62 13.25
CA ARG A 197 -27.96 17.26 11.87
C ARG A 197 -26.56 17.70 11.48
N GLY A 198 -25.96 18.64 12.22
CA GLY A 198 -24.67 19.22 11.89
C GLY A 198 -24.66 20.02 10.58
N ARG A 199 -25.72 20.78 10.27
CA ARG A 199 -25.83 21.52 8.98
C ARG A 199 -24.60 22.41 8.74
N GLY A 200 -23.99 22.29 7.56
CA GLY A 200 -22.80 23.06 7.22
C GLY A 200 -21.52 22.60 7.95
N ILE A 201 -21.54 21.45 8.62
CA ILE A 201 -20.41 20.89 9.36
C ILE A 201 -20.15 19.47 8.87
N ALA A 202 -18.95 19.22 8.35
CA ALA A 202 -18.49 17.87 8.06
C ALA A 202 -18.14 17.16 9.36
N TRP A 203 -18.61 15.93 9.56
CA TRP A 203 -18.38 15.18 10.80
C TRP A 203 -18.38 13.67 10.56
N VAL A 204 -17.75 12.94 11.46
CA VAL A 204 -17.69 11.48 11.45
C VAL A 204 -18.52 10.94 12.59
N TYR A 205 -19.40 10.01 12.27
CA TYR A 205 -20.02 9.12 13.24
C TYR A 205 -19.27 7.79 13.26
N PHE A 206 -18.89 7.33 14.44
CA PHE A 206 -18.24 6.04 14.64
C PHE A 206 -18.98 5.23 15.70
N SER A 207 -19.21 3.95 15.42
CA SER A 207 -19.73 3.00 16.41
C SER A 207 -18.98 1.67 16.37
N ALA A 208 -18.74 1.06 17.52
CA ALA A 208 -18.12 -0.26 17.61
C ALA A 208 -18.56 -0.99 18.87
N ASN A 209 -18.60 -2.32 18.79
CA ASN A 209 -18.83 -3.15 19.96
C ASN A 209 -17.53 -3.27 20.78
N TYR A 210 -17.67 -3.42 22.10
CA TYR A 210 -16.54 -3.66 22.99
C TYR A 210 -15.92 -5.01 22.66
N ASP A 211 -14.69 -4.96 22.16
CA ASP A 211 -13.85 -6.10 21.87
C ASP A 211 -12.46 -5.82 22.45
N ARG A 212 -12.09 -6.59 23.47
CA ARG A 212 -10.81 -6.42 24.19
C ARG A 212 -9.61 -6.69 23.29
N ASP A 213 -9.78 -7.55 22.28
CA ASP A 213 -8.68 -7.98 21.43
C ASP A 213 -8.45 -6.95 20.30
N LEU A 214 -9.50 -6.27 19.82
CA LEU A 214 -9.41 -5.18 18.84
C LEU A 214 -9.08 -3.81 19.43
N PHE A 215 -9.54 -3.56 20.67
CA PHE A 215 -9.43 -2.27 21.35
C PHE A 215 -8.72 -2.41 22.71
N PRO A 216 -7.47 -2.92 22.74
CA PRO A 216 -6.76 -3.23 23.99
C PRO A 216 -6.47 -1.97 24.84
N THR A 217 -6.40 -0.80 24.22
CA THR A 217 -6.13 0.50 24.86
C THR A 217 -7.39 1.38 25.00
N GLY A 218 -8.58 0.84 24.72
CA GLY A 218 -9.83 1.61 24.68
C GLY A 218 -10.16 2.14 23.28
N ALA A 219 -10.96 3.21 23.22
CA ALA A 219 -11.43 3.77 21.96
C ALA A 219 -10.26 4.15 21.02
N PRO A 220 -10.28 3.72 19.75
CA PRO A 220 -9.18 3.97 18.82
C PRO A 220 -9.11 5.45 18.44
N GLN A 221 -7.91 5.91 18.07
CA GLN A 221 -7.72 7.22 17.44
C GLN A 221 -8.27 7.18 16.02
N ILE A 222 -9.23 8.06 15.68
CA ILE A 222 -9.83 8.13 14.35
C ILE A 222 -9.17 9.26 13.58
N ARG A 223 -8.50 8.93 12.48
CA ARG A 223 -7.92 9.93 11.56
C ARG A 223 -8.59 9.83 10.20
N VAL A 224 -8.93 10.96 9.61
CA VAL A 224 -9.61 11.07 8.31
C VAL A 224 -8.80 11.97 7.41
N ARG A 225 -8.36 11.46 6.28
CA ARG A 225 -7.82 12.29 5.20
C ARG A 225 -8.99 12.73 4.34
N ALA A 226 -9.19 14.04 4.25
CA ALA A 226 -10.32 14.63 3.55
C ALA A 226 -9.85 15.66 2.52
N ARG A 227 -10.59 15.75 1.42
CA ARG A 227 -10.53 16.87 0.48
C ARG A 227 -11.46 17.97 0.96
N GLY A 228 -10.92 19.17 1.08
CA GLY A 228 -11.54 20.35 1.67
C GLY A 228 -12.65 20.97 0.85
N LYS A 229 -12.91 22.25 1.11
CA LYS A 229 -14.01 23.01 0.54
C LYS A 229 -13.90 23.12 -0.98
N ARG A 230 -15.04 22.98 -1.67
CA ARG A 230 -15.16 23.34 -3.10
C ARG A 230 -15.24 24.85 -3.23
N VAL A 231 -14.36 25.43 -4.02
CA VAL A 231 -14.24 26.88 -4.22
C VAL A 231 -14.69 27.27 -5.63
N TYR A 232 -15.15 28.50 -5.76
CA TYR A 232 -15.53 29.08 -7.04
C TYR A 232 -14.33 29.76 -7.71
N ASP A 233 -14.20 29.55 -9.02
CA ASP A 233 -13.16 30.14 -9.83
C ASP A 233 -13.71 31.34 -10.63
N PRO A 234 -13.28 32.58 -10.34
CA PRO A 234 -13.79 33.77 -11.01
C PRO A 234 -13.45 33.82 -12.51
N ARG A 235 -12.48 33.03 -13.00
CA ARG A 235 -12.13 32.95 -14.43
C ARG A 235 -13.21 32.24 -15.25
N GLU A 236 -14.03 31.41 -14.61
CA GLU A 236 -15.09 30.65 -15.28
C GLU A 236 -16.37 31.48 -15.47
N TRP A 237 -16.50 32.61 -14.77
CA TRP A 237 -17.66 33.45 -14.91
C TRP A 237 -17.53 34.42 -16.06
N THR A 238 -18.58 34.46 -16.87
CA THR A 238 -18.72 35.46 -17.91
C THR A 238 -20.10 36.10 -17.79
N SER A 239 -20.20 37.40 -18.06
CA SER A 239 -21.49 38.09 -18.17
C SER A 239 -22.31 37.61 -19.37
N THR A 240 -21.67 36.90 -20.30
CA THR A 240 -22.33 36.24 -21.42
C THR A 240 -22.92 34.91 -20.93
N PRO A 241 -24.20 34.62 -21.21
CA PRO A 241 -24.77 33.34 -20.84
C PRO A 241 -24.05 32.19 -21.52
N LEU A 242 -23.84 31.10 -20.78
CA LEU A 242 -23.27 29.86 -21.29
C LEU A 242 -24.17 29.25 -22.37
N ALA A 243 -25.48 29.42 -22.21
CA ALA A 243 -26.47 29.10 -23.23
C ALA A 243 -27.55 30.19 -23.28
N SER A 244 -27.90 30.65 -24.48
CA SER A 244 -29.03 31.56 -24.67
C SER A 244 -29.70 31.32 -26.00
N ALA A 245 -30.99 31.62 -26.06
CA ALA A 245 -31.75 31.54 -27.29
C ALA A 245 -32.79 32.66 -27.33
N ARG A 246 -33.18 33.02 -28.56
CA ARG A 246 -34.18 34.05 -28.84
C ARG A 246 -35.06 33.57 -29.97
N ALA A 247 -36.38 33.54 -29.77
CA ALA A 247 -37.33 33.19 -30.82
C ALA A 247 -38.01 34.44 -31.43
N VAL A 248 -38.63 34.25 -32.60
CA VAL A 248 -39.47 35.26 -33.27
C VAL A 248 -40.93 35.05 -32.82
N ARG A 249 -41.27 35.62 -31.66
CA ARG A 249 -42.61 35.81 -31.03
C ARG A 249 -43.62 34.63 -31.01
N PRO A 250 -44.07 34.27 -29.79
CA PRO A 250 -45.48 34.12 -29.44
C PRO A 250 -45.96 35.24 -28.50
N THR A 251 -47.27 35.50 -28.44
CA THR A 251 -47.87 36.73 -27.88
C THR A 251 -47.98 36.85 -26.36
N SER A 252 -47.61 35.84 -25.55
CA SER A 252 -47.27 35.97 -24.12
C SER A 252 -46.77 34.64 -23.55
N LEU A 253 -45.82 34.70 -22.61
CA LEU A 253 -45.20 33.55 -21.92
C LEU A 253 -46.21 32.59 -21.24
N TRP A 254 -47.40 33.10 -20.90
CA TRP A 254 -48.45 32.38 -20.17
C TRP A 254 -49.82 32.46 -20.84
N ALA A 255 -49.86 32.59 -22.18
CA ALA A 255 -51.13 32.67 -22.92
C ALA A 255 -52.00 31.43 -22.66
N GLY A 256 -53.23 31.60 -22.17
CA GLY A 256 -54.13 30.48 -21.82
C GLY A 256 -53.99 29.96 -20.38
N TYR A 257 -53.44 30.77 -19.47
CA TYR A 257 -53.34 30.44 -18.05
C TYR A 257 -54.69 30.56 -17.32
N ASP A 258 -55.28 29.43 -16.93
CA ASP A 258 -56.61 29.36 -16.28
C ASP A 258 -56.58 29.41 -14.74
N GLY A 259 -55.45 29.75 -14.10
CA GLY A 259 -55.38 29.91 -12.65
C GLY A 259 -55.26 28.62 -11.83
N GLY A 260 -54.96 27.48 -12.45
CA GLY A 260 -54.91 26.17 -11.78
C GLY A 260 -53.54 25.49 -11.71
N ALA A 261 -52.46 26.11 -12.19
CA ALA A 261 -51.18 25.41 -12.34
C ALA A 261 -50.27 25.56 -11.11
N ILE A 262 -49.76 24.43 -10.64
CA ILE A 262 -48.80 24.30 -9.54
C ILE A 262 -47.42 24.09 -10.17
N GLY A 263 -46.40 24.83 -9.72
CA GLY A 263 -45.00 24.51 -10.00
C GLY A 263 -44.36 23.73 -8.87
N ARG A 264 -43.24 23.06 -9.14
CA ARG A 264 -42.46 22.33 -8.13
C ARG A 264 -40.97 22.46 -8.41
N THR A 265 -40.19 22.51 -7.34
CA THR A 265 -38.76 22.19 -7.35
C THR A 265 -38.60 20.67 -7.25
N SER A 266 -37.58 20.12 -7.93
CA SER A 266 -37.24 18.69 -7.94
C SER A 266 -38.39 17.70 -8.20
N GLY A 267 -39.36 18.08 -9.01
CA GLY A 267 -40.45 17.18 -9.40
C GLY A 267 -41.33 17.75 -10.50
N ALA A 268 -41.82 16.89 -11.38
CA ALA A 268 -42.79 17.26 -12.40
C ALA A 268 -44.14 17.57 -11.74
N SER A 269 -44.75 18.71 -12.09
CA SER A 269 -46.11 19.03 -11.65
C SER A 269 -47.15 18.61 -12.69
N TYR A 270 -46.79 18.65 -13.97
CA TYR A 270 -47.61 18.17 -15.09
C TYR A 270 -46.68 17.71 -16.24
N PRO A 271 -46.99 16.62 -16.96
CA PRO A 271 -46.05 16.05 -17.92
C PRO A 271 -45.98 16.93 -19.19
N GLN A 272 -45.00 17.83 -19.26
CA GLN A 272 -44.65 18.54 -20.50
C GLN A 272 -43.68 17.75 -21.41
N GLY A 273 -43.54 16.43 -21.23
CA GLY A 273 -43.03 15.52 -22.28
C GLY A 273 -41.51 15.41 -22.46
N GLU A 274 -40.67 16.07 -21.63
CA GLU A 274 -39.20 15.96 -21.75
C GLU A 274 -38.57 14.96 -20.75
N SER A 275 -38.97 14.97 -19.47
CA SER A 275 -38.61 13.95 -18.48
C SER A 275 -39.52 14.06 -17.25
N ASP A 276 -40.07 12.93 -16.78
CA ASP A 276 -40.82 12.85 -15.52
C ASP A 276 -39.92 12.37 -14.36
N ALA A 277 -38.62 12.23 -14.59
CA ALA A 277 -37.68 11.75 -13.58
C ALA A 277 -37.45 12.82 -12.51
N ALA A 278 -37.46 12.38 -11.24
CA ALA A 278 -37.05 13.22 -10.12
C ALA A 278 -35.57 13.60 -10.29
N TRP A 279 -35.24 14.83 -9.89
CA TRP A 279 -33.86 15.30 -9.93
C TRP A 279 -32.94 14.39 -9.13
N THR A 280 -31.88 13.90 -9.78
CA THR A 280 -30.93 12.95 -9.17
C THR A 280 -29.83 13.64 -8.37
N GLY A 281 -29.73 14.96 -8.43
CA GLY A 281 -28.63 15.72 -7.83
C GLY A 281 -28.81 16.14 -6.38
N GLY A 282 -29.81 15.59 -5.69
CA GLY A 282 -30.11 15.91 -4.30
C GLY A 282 -30.85 17.24 -4.14
N PRO A 283 -30.87 17.82 -2.94
CA PRO A 283 -31.78 18.92 -2.62
C PRO A 283 -31.46 20.22 -3.39
N ILE A 284 -32.52 20.96 -3.72
CA ILE A 284 -32.45 22.22 -4.47
C ILE A 284 -32.86 23.38 -3.56
N ALA A 285 -32.07 24.46 -3.53
CA ALA A 285 -32.49 25.74 -2.99
C ALA A 285 -32.70 26.75 -4.13
N ALA A 286 -33.92 27.25 -4.27
CA ALA A 286 -34.32 28.16 -5.34
C ALA A 286 -34.65 29.56 -4.82
N ARG A 287 -34.23 30.58 -5.58
CA ARG A 287 -34.44 32.01 -5.29
C ARG A 287 -34.97 32.68 -6.57
N PHE A 288 -36.12 33.33 -6.48
CA PHE A 288 -36.78 33.98 -7.61
C PHE A 288 -36.86 35.50 -7.41
N PHE A 289 -36.61 36.24 -8.49
CA PHE A 289 -36.58 37.69 -8.55
C PHE A 289 -37.46 38.14 -9.72
N PHE A 290 -38.59 38.75 -9.42
CA PHE A 290 -39.61 39.08 -10.43
C PHE A 290 -39.50 40.55 -10.90
N GLY A 291 -39.73 40.78 -12.19
CA GLY A 291 -39.57 42.08 -12.83
C GLY A 291 -38.13 42.58 -12.89
N ARG A 292 -37.16 41.70 -12.67
CA ARG A 292 -35.73 42.01 -12.65
C ARG A 292 -35.03 41.22 -13.74
N ARG A 293 -34.01 41.84 -14.32
CA ARG A 293 -33.07 41.19 -15.25
C ARG A 293 -31.72 41.07 -14.57
N TYR A 294 -30.84 40.24 -15.14
CA TYR A 294 -29.46 40.20 -14.72
C TYR A 294 -28.86 41.62 -14.71
N PRO A 295 -28.33 42.08 -13.56
CA PRO A 295 -27.90 43.48 -13.39
C PRO A 295 -26.60 43.82 -14.12
N GLY A 296 -25.92 42.86 -14.76
CA GLY A 296 -24.71 43.11 -15.55
C GLY A 296 -23.42 43.28 -14.73
N GLY A 297 -23.21 42.45 -13.69
CA GLY A 297 -22.04 42.51 -12.79
C GLY A 297 -21.37 41.16 -12.49
N LEU A 298 -20.28 41.15 -11.71
CA LEU A 298 -19.50 39.93 -11.41
C LEU A 298 -20.29 38.85 -10.66
N THR A 299 -21.35 39.24 -9.92
CA THR A 299 -22.34 38.31 -9.36
C THR A 299 -23.77 38.67 -9.76
N PRO A 300 -24.56 37.71 -10.27
CA PRO A 300 -25.96 37.94 -10.63
C PRO A 300 -26.90 38.35 -9.49
N GLU A 301 -26.53 38.06 -8.24
CA GLU A 301 -27.40 38.23 -7.06
C GLU A 301 -26.96 39.39 -6.15
N ALA A 302 -25.83 40.04 -6.44
CA ALA A 302 -25.28 41.06 -5.56
C ALA A 302 -26.29 42.20 -5.32
N GLY A 303 -26.58 42.48 -4.05
CA GLY A 303 -27.52 43.53 -3.65
C GLY A 303 -29.00 43.21 -3.89
N LEU A 304 -29.36 42.00 -4.32
CA LEU A 304 -30.74 41.60 -4.55
C LEU A 304 -31.29 40.76 -3.39
N SER A 305 -32.45 41.14 -2.85
CA SER A 305 -33.25 40.26 -2.00
C SER A 305 -34.24 39.48 -2.86
N PRO A 306 -34.33 38.14 -2.69
CA PRO A 306 -35.29 37.33 -3.44
C PRO A 306 -36.72 37.69 -3.08
N ASP A 307 -37.59 37.76 -4.08
CA ASP A 307 -39.02 38.00 -3.90
C ASP A 307 -39.74 36.71 -3.44
N LEU A 308 -39.18 35.54 -3.81
CA LEU A 308 -39.64 34.21 -3.38
C LEU A 308 -38.44 33.26 -3.20
N THR A 309 -38.49 32.41 -2.19
CA THR A 309 -37.54 31.31 -1.94
C THR A 309 -38.28 29.97 -1.85
N ALA A 310 -37.69 28.91 -2.37
CA ALA A 310 -38.22 27.54 -2.28
C ALA A 310 -37.10 26.53 -2.03
N GLN A 311 -37.43 25.42 -1.38
CA GLN A 311 -36.55 24.28 -1.10
C GLN A 311 -36.95 23.08 -1.95
N ASP A 312 -36.20 21.99 -1.86
CA ASP A 312 -36.44 20.75 -2.57
C ASP A 312 -37.88 20.21 -2.35
N GLY A 313 -38.60 19.91 -3.42
CA GLY A 313 -39.97 19.39 -3.38
C GLY A 313 -41.07 20.40 -3.01
N ASP A 314 -40.73 21.67 -2.76
CA ASP A 314 -41.71 22.71 -2.43
C ASP A 314 -42.67 22.93 -3.61
N THR A 315 -43.95 22.98 -3.27
CA THR A 315 -45.03 23.35 -4.21
C THR A 315 -45.11 24.88 -4.30
N LEU A 316 -44.93 25.39 -5.51
CA LEU A 316 -44.99 26.80 -5.87
C LEU A 316 -46.37 27.12 -6.48
N ASP A 317 -47.22 27.75 -5.68
CA ASP A 317 -48.53 28.22 -6.13
C ASP A 317 -48.40 29.49 -7.00
N TYR A 318 -49.26 29.60 -8.02
CA TYR A 318 -49.27 30.72 -8.96
C TYR A 318 -49.52 32.07 -8.32
N THR A 319 -50.20 32.10 -7.17
CA THR A 319 -50.42 33.33 -6.39
C THR A 319 -49.13 33.95 -5.83
N ARG A 320 -48.06 33.15 -5.77
CA ARG A 320 -46.75 33.56 -5.25
C ARG A 320 -45.76 33.97 -6.36
N MET A 321 -46.18 33.87 -7.63
CA MET A 321 -45.35 34.21 -8.79
C MET A 321 -45.93 35.39 -9.59
N ALA A 322 -45.06 36.28 -10.06
CA ALA A 322 -45.45 37.34 -11.00
C ALA A 322 -45.17 36.88 -12.44
N LEU A 323 -46.15 36.15 -12.99
CA LEU A 323 -46.06 35.50 -14.30
C LEU A 323 -45.95 36.53 -15.46
N ASP A 324 -46.48 37.73 -15.31
CA ASP A 324 -46.47 38.78 -16.32
C ASP A 324 -45.18 39.64 -16.36
N ALA A 325 -44.17 39.30 -15.56
CA ALA A 325 -42.94 40.06 -15.44
C ALA A 325 -41.70 39.24 -15.84
N ASP A 326 -40.62 39.93 -16.26
CA ASP A 326 -39.32 39.29 -16.48
C ASP A 326 -38.91 38.48 -15.23
N LEU A 327 -38.31 37.31 -15.44
CA LEU A 327 -37.88 36.44 -14.35
C LEU A 327 -36.37 36.33 -14.33
N PHE A 328 -35.77 36.52 -13.16
CA PHE A 328 -34.43 36.06 -12.87
C PHE A 328 -34.53 35.05 -11.71
N ALA A 329 -33.89 33.89 -11.84
CA ALA A 329 -33.93 32.86 -10.81
C ALA A 329 -32.56 32.18 -10.63
N ALA A 330 -32.30 31.74 -9.40
CA ALA A 330 -31.08 31.06 -9.01
C ALA A 330 -31.41 29.73 -8.33
N PHE A 331 -30.73 28.67 -8.73
CA PHE A 331 -30.91 27.31 -8.23
C PHE A 331 -29.57 26.76 -7.76
N ASP A 332 -29.42 26.55 -6.46
CA ASP A 332 -28.26 25.85 -5.91
C ASP A 332 -28.46 24.35 -6.13
N VAL A 333 -27.54 23.74 -6.88
CA VAL A 333 -27.62 22.35 -7.32
C VAL A 333 -26.27 21.64 -7.24
N ALA A 334 -26.29 20.32 -7.08
CA ALA A 334 -25.14 19.45 -7.28
C ALA A 334 -25.40 18.53 -8.47
N PHE A 335 -24.48 18.49 -9.43
CA PHE A 335 -24.57 17.60 -10.58
C PHE A 335 -23.82 16.30 -10.28
N PRO A 336 -24.51 15.16 -10.11
CA PRO A 336 -23.85 13.86 -9.98
C PRO A 336 -23.13 13.48 -11.28
N ALA A 337 -22.41 12.34 -11.27
CA ALA A 337 -21.67 11.87 -12.44
C ALA A 337 -22.56 11.60 -13.67
N ALA A 338 -23.82 11.22 -13.45
CA ALA A 338 -24.84 11.08 -14.47
C ALA A 338 -26.12 11.82 -14.00
N PRO A 339 -26.20 13.14 -14.17
CA PRO A 339 -27.33 13.91 -13.70
C PRO A 339 -28.52 13.71 -14.64
N GLU A 340 -29.70 13.56 -14.04
CA GLU A 340 -30.96 13.37 -14.75
C GLU A 340 -32.11 14.03 -13.95
N GLY A 341 -33.17 14.40 -14.64
CA GLY A 341 -34.44 14.80 -14.03
C GLY A 341 -34.67 16.31 -13.97
N VAL A 342 -35.81 16.66 -13.36
CA VAL A 342 -36.37 18.03 -13.39
C VAL A 342 -35.91 18.83 -12.17
N ILE A 343 -35.19 19.93 -12.39
CA ILE A 343 -34.72 20.84 -11.33
C ILE A 343 -35.85 21.78 -10.91
N TRP A 344 -36.53 22.39 -11.89
CA TRP A 344 -37.65 23.28 -11.66
C TRP A 344 -38.62 23.25 -12.83
N GLU A 345 -39.91 23.23 -12.51
CA GLU A 345 -40.99 23.38 -13.48
C GLU A 345 -42.06 24.33 -12.96
N GLN A 346 -42.58 25.18 -13.85
CA GLN A 346 -43.69 26.08 -13.59
C GLN A 346 -44.59 26.19 -14.82
N GLY A 347 -45.89 25.86 -14.70
CA GLY A 347 -46.85 26.03 -15.78
C GLY A 347 -47.85 24.89 -15.91
N GLY A 348 -48.72 24.97 -16.93
CA GLY A 348 -49.73 23.95 -17.25
C GLY A 348 -49.35 23.17 -18.51
N SER A 349 -50.26 22.36 -19.05
CA SER A 349 -49.95 21.50 -20.21
C SER A 349 -49.51 22.31 -21.45
N GLY A 350 -50.08 23.49 -21.68
CA GLY A 350 -49.77 24.32 -22.86
C GLY A 350 -48.49 25.18 -22.76
N TYR A 351 -48.36 26.03 -21.74
CA TYR A 351 -47.28 27.04 -21.61
C TYR A 351 -46.66 27.05 -20.20
N GLY A 352 -45.34 27.21 -20.13
CA GLY A 352 -44.61 27.27 -18.85
C GLY A 352 -43.11 27.53 -18.98
N ALA A 353 -42.38 27.31 -17.88
CA ALA A 353 -40.93 27.30 -17.80
C ALA A 353 -40.45 25.96 -17.22
N TYR A 354 -39.36 25.45 -17.78
CA TYR A 354 -38.75 24.19 -17.40
C TYR A 354 -37.22 24.35 -17.31
N LEU A 355 -36.64 23.83 -16.23
CA LEU A 355 -35.21 23.66 -16.01
C LEU A 355 -34.96 22.20 -15.60
N GLY A 356 -34.15 21.48 -16.36
CA GLY A 356 -33.81 20.10 -16.04
C GLY A 356 -32.82 19.49 -17.02
N VAL A 357 -32.39 18.26 -16.74
CA VAL A 357 -31.48 17.51 -17.60
C VAL A 357 -32.25 16.54 -18.49
N THR A 358 -32.13 16.71 -19.80
CA THR A 358 -32.78 15.87 -20.82
C THR A 358 -31.83 15.64 -21.99
N GLY A 359 -31.72 14.40 -22.46
CA GLY A 359 -30.95 14.08 -23.68
C GLY A 359 -29.45 14.36 -23.60
N GLY A 360 -28.88 14.47 -22.40
CA GLY A 360 -27.45 14.80 -22.19
C GLY A 360 -27.17 16.30 -22.05
N ASP A 361 -28.19 17.15 -22.10
CA ASP A 361 -28.07 18.60 -21.94
C ASP A 361 -28.86 19.09 -20.72
N LEU A 362 -28.35 20.12 -20.06
CA LEU A 362 -29.09 20.96 -19.13
C LEU A 362 -29.92 21.91 -19.98
N VAL A 363 -31.23 21.74 -19.94
CA VAL A 363 -32.18 22.48 -20.75
C VAL A 363 -32.89 23.50 -19.86
N PHE A 364 -32.86 24.76 -20.29
CA PHE A 364 -33.76 25.79 -19.80
C PHE A 364 -34.66 26.28 -20.92
N ARG A 365 -35.97 26.11 -20.77
CA ARG A 365 -36.96 26.56 -21.76
C ARG A 365 -38.07 27.34 -21.11
N ALA A 366 -38.62 28.26 -21.89
CA ALA A 366 -39.80 29.05 -21.54
C ALA A 366 -40.72 29.10 -22.76
N GLY A 367 -42.03 28.96 -22.60
CA GLY A 367 -43.03 28.91 -23.68
C GLY A 367 -43.78 27.58 -23.77
N SER A 368 -44.21 27.16 -24.97
CA SER A 368 -44.98 25.91 -25.13
C SER A 368 -44.10 24.67 -25.24
N GLY A 369 -44.37 23.67 -24.40
CA GLY A 369 -43.70 22.36 -24.44
C GLY A 369 -44.43 21.28 -25.26
N GLU A 370 -45.70 21.50 -25.61
CA GLU A 370 -46.53 20.53 -26.32
C GLU A 370 -46.27 20.50 -27.84
N VAL A 371 -45.78 21.61 -28.41
CA VAL A 371 -45.54 21.75 -29.85
C VAL A 371 -44.09 22.11 -30.12
N ALA A 372 -43.35 21.18 -30.72
CA ALA A 372 -41.96 21.39 -31.13
C ALA A 372 -41.86 22.63 -32.05
N GLY A 373 -41.10 23.64 -31.63
CA GLY A 373 -40.93 24.90 -32.37
C GLY A 373 -41.84 26.05 -31.94
N GLU A 374 -42.73 25.86 -30.95
CA GLU A 374 -43.56 26.93 -30.35
C GLU A 374 -43.06 27.40 -28.96
N GLU A 375 -41.87 26.95 -28.55
CA GLU A 375 -41.15 27.47 -27.38
C GLU A 375 -40.81 28.96 -27.59
N LEU A 376 -40.96 29.78 -26.54
CA LEU A 376 -40.62 31.20 -26.56
C LEU A 376 -39.10 31.39 -26.61
N ALA A 377 -38.33 30.52 -25.95
CA ALA A 377 -36.93 30.24 -26.24
C ALA A 377 -36.43 29.01 -25.44
N ARG A 378 -35.39 28.34 -25.95
CA ARG A 378 -34.74 27.16 -25.34
C ARG A 378 -33.22 27.30 -25.36
N ALA A 379 -32.60 27.33 -24.19
CA ALA A 379 -31.16 27.30 -24.00
C ALA A 379 -30.73 25.90 -23.53
N THR A 380 -29.65 25.38 -24.11
CA THR A 380 -29.10 24.06 -23.79
C THR A 380 -27.61 24.17 -23.49
N LEU A 381 -27.17 23.55 -22.40
CA LEU A 381 -25.76 23.46 -22.01
C LEU A 381 -25.36 21.98 -21.88
N PRO A 382 -24.28 21.51 -22.52
CA PRO A 382 -23.85 20.12 -22.38
C PRO A 382 -23.59 19.74 -20.93
N VAL A 383 -24.25 18.69 -20.45
CA VAL A 383 -24.12 18.23 -19.05
C VAL A 383 -22.71 17.75 -18.74
N ALA A 384 -21.98 17.28 -19.74
CA ALA A 384 -20.59 16.86 -19.58
C ALA A 384 -19.70 17.97 -18.99
N GLU A 385 -20.06 19.25 -19.18
CA GLU A 385 -19.35 20.40 -18.61
C GLU A 385 -19.69 20.68 -17.13
N LEU A 386 -20.75 20.05 -16.64
CA LEU A 386 -21.33 20.25 -15.30
C LEU A 386 -21.20 19.02 -14.41
N ALA A 387 -21.07 17.82 -14.99
CA ALA A 387 -21.01 16.55 -14.26
C ALA A 387 -19.92 16.57 -13.16
N GLY A 388 -20.29 16.19 -11.94
CA GLY A 388 -19.41 16.20 -10.77
C GLY A 388 -19.18 17.57 -10.13
N ARG A 389 -19.81 18.64 -10.61
CA ARG A 389 -19.70 20.00 -10.06
C ARG A 389 -20.90 20.33 -9.19
N SER A 390 -20.72 21.20 -8.21
CA SER A 390 -21.82 21.84 -7.49
C SER A 390 -21.78 23.34 -7.73
N GLY A 391 -22.89 24.04 -7.59
CA GLY A 391 -22.90 25.47 -7.83
C GLY A 391 -24.31 26.03 -7.97
N THR A 392 -24.38 27.25 -8.47
CA THR A 392 -25.65 27.94 -8.67
C THR A 392 -25.91 28.05 -10.17
N ILE A 393 -27.02 27.48 -10.64
CA ILE A 393 -27.56 27.78 -11.97
C ILE A 393 -28.31 29.11 -11.87
N TYR A 394 -28.00 30.03 -12.77
CA TYR A 394 -28.79 31.24 -12.95
C TYR A 394 -29.55 31.14 -14.27
N VAL A 395 -30.84 31.46 -14.23
CA VAL A 395 -31.68 31.53 -15.42
C VAL A 395 -32.37 32.87 -15.50
N GLN A 396 -32.58 33.33 -16.73
CA GLN A 396 -33.33 34.55 -17.00
C GLN A 396 -34.36 34.30 -18.09
N ILE A 397 -35.57 34.82 -17.89
CA ILE A 397 -36.61 34.97 -18.91
C ILE A 397 -36.81 36.46 -19.17
N ASP A 398 -36.48 36.90 -20.39
CA ASP A 398 -36.79 38.24 -20.90
C ASP A 398 -38.06 38.14 -21.76
N ILE A 399 -39.19 38.50 -21.16
CA ILE A 399 -40.51 38.39 -21.80
C ILE A 399 -40.60 39.38 -22.97
N ALA A 400 -40.08 40.60 -22.80
CA ALA A 400 -40.15 41.63 -23.82
C ALA A 400 -39.30 41.29 -25.06
N ALA A 401 -38.15 40.65 -24.86
CA ALA A 401 -37.25 40.26 -25.95
C ALA A 401 -37.56 38.87 -26.54
N GLY A 402 -38.38 38.06 -25.86
CA GLY A 402 -38.65 36.68 -26.25
C GLY A 402 -37.40 35.80 -26.13
N ALA A 403 -36.65 35.94 -25.03
CA ALA A 403 -35.34 35.30 -24.87
C ALA A 403 -35.19 34.63 -23.51
N VAL A 404 -34.43 33.54 -23.49
CA VAL A 404 -33.96 32.89 -22.27
C VAL A 404 -32.45 32.81 -22.24
N ALA A 405 -31.89 32.83 -21.05
CA ALA A 405 -30.46 32.75 -20.83
C ALA A 405 -30.17 31.90 -19.58
N LEU A 406 -29.07 31.15 -19.64
CA LEU A 406 -28.61 30.25 -18.61
C LEU A 406 -27.11 30.48 -18.34
N TRP A 407 -26.76 30.60 -17.07
CA TRP A 407 -25.39 30.66 -16.56
C TRP A 407 -25.21 29.61 -15.45
N PHE A 408 -23.98 29.20 -15.21
CA PHE A 408 -23.62 28.33 -14.10
C PHE A 408 -22.42 28.91 -13.36
N LYS A 409 -22.58 29.15 -12.06
CA LYS A 409 -21.50 29.53 -11.15
C LYS A 409 -21.03 28.29 -10.41
N GLY A 410 -20.11 27.56 -11.05
CA GLY A 410 -19.59 26.28 -10.56
C GLY A 410 -18.56 26.43 -9.44
N ARG A 411 -18.63 25.53 -8.47
CA ARG A 411 -17.62 25.29 -7.45
C ARG A 411 -16.97 23.94 -7.72
N ARG A 412 -15.66 23.89 -7.53
CA ARG A 412 -14.86 22.68 -7.68
C ARG A 412 -13.84 22.59 -6.57
N TYR A 413 -13.39 21.38 -6.28
CA TYR A 413 -12.22 21.19 -5.45
C TYR A 413 -11.01 21.86 -6.13
N SER A 414 -10.27 22.66 -5.36
CA SER A 414 -9.04 23.30 -5.82
C SER A 414 -8.09 23.51 -4.65
N THR A 415 -6.80 23.40 -4.92
CA THR A 415 -5.71 23.72 -3.99
C THR A 415 -5.11 25.11 -4.28
N ASN A 416 -5.67 25.87 -5.24
CA ASN A 416 -5.13 27.16 -5.65
C ASN A 416 -5.29 28.19 -4.51
N PRO A 417 -4.19 28.74 -3.96
CA PRO A 417 -4.25 29.60 -2.79
C PRO A 417 -5.03 30.90 -3.02
N ALA A 418 -5.06 31.43 -4.24
CA ALA A 418 -5.85 32.62 -4.58
C ALA A 418 -7.35 32.35 -4.47
N LEU A 419 -7.79 31.17 -4.95
CA LEU A 419 -9.19 30.76 -4.89
C LEU A 419 -9.62 30.43 -3.46
N CYS A 420 -8.75 29.76 -2.69
CA CYS A 420 -8.96 29.51 -1.26
C CYS A 420 -9.07 30.82 -0.47
N LEU A 421 -8.21 31.80 -0.74
CA LEU A 421 -8.27 33.11 -0.11
C LEU A 421 -9.55 33.85 -0.45
N ARG A 422 -9.93 33.88 -1.75
CA ARG A 422 -11.18 34.51 -2.20
C ARG A 422 -12.38 33.90 -1.49
N ASP A 423 -12.45 32.56 -1.43
CA ASP A 423 -13.55 31.85 -0.77
C ASP A 423 -13.58 32.08 0.74
N TYR A 424 -12.42 32.11 1.41
CA TYR A 424 -12.32 32.45 2.84
C TYR A 424 -12.89 33.84 3.12
N MET A 425 -12.51 34.84 2.33
CA MET A 425 -12.96 36.22 2.52
C MET A 425 -14.47 36.39 2.36
N LEU A 426 -15.06 35.67 1.40
CA LEU A 426 -16.51 35.67 1.15
C LEU A 426 -17.28 34.75 2.11
N THR A 427 -16.60 33.91 2.88
CA THR A 427 -17.26 33.00 3.81
C THR A 427 -17.97 33.83 4.89
N PRO A 428 -19.28 33.61 5.14
CA PRO A 428 -20.03 34.37 6.13
C PRO A 428 -19.43 34.28 7.54
N GLN A 429 -19.61 35.32 8.33
CA GLN A 429 -19.16 35.37 9.74
C GLN A 429 -19.72 34.23 10.58
N LEU A 430 -20.96 33.82 10.31
CA LEU A 430 -21.60 32.67 10.97
C LEU A 430 -20.90 31.34 10.67
N ARG A 431 -20.10 31.26 9.60
CA ARG A 431 -19.30 30.10 9.20
C ARG A 431 -17.79 30.32 9.39
N GLY A 432 -17.39 31.30 10.20
CA GLY A 432 -16.00 31.55 10.60
C GLY A 432 -15.14 32.33 9.61
N GLY A 433 -15.74 32.90 8.55
CA GLY A 433 -15.05 33.82 7.63
C GLY A 433 -15.29 35.29 7.94
N PRO A 434 -14.67 36.22 7.20
CA PRO A 434 -14.85 37.67 7.40
C PRO A 434 -16.22 38.20 6.93
N GLY A 435 -16.90 37.48 6.03
CA GLY A 435 -18.21 37.85 5.48
C GLY A 435 -18.16 39.05 4.55
N TRP A 436 -17.07 39.21 3.80
CA TRP A 436 -16.94 40.28 2.82
C TRP A 436 -17.78 39.99 1.57
N THR A 437 -17.96 41.02 0.75
CA THR A 437 -18.64 40.93 -0.53
C THR A 437 -17.63 40.87 -1.67
N GLU A 438 -18.07 40.48 -2.87
CA GLU A 438 -17.17 40.45 -4.04
C GLU A 438 -16.67 41.85 -4.44
N GLU A 439 -17.40 42.91 -4.09
CA GLU A 439 -16.98 44.29 -4.34
C GLU A 439 -15.76 44.70 -3.51
N ASP A 440 -15.57 44.06 -2.35
CA ASP A 440 -14.44 44.27 -1.45
C ASP A 440 -13.15 43.58 -1.95
N LEU A 441 -13.21 42.86 -3.07
CA LEU A 441 -12.10 42.09 -3.63
C LEU A 441 -11.61 42.67 -4.97
N ASP A 442 -10.29 42.64 -5.18
CA ASP A 442 -9.68 42.88 -6.50
C ASP A 442 -9.58 41.55 -7.27
N ASP A 443 -10.68 41.17 -7.94
CA ASP A 443 -10.76 39.91 -8.68
C ASP A 443 -9.71 39.84 -9.82
N GLU A 444 -9.26 40.97 -10.39
CA GLU A 444 -8.19 40.99 -11.40
C GLU A 444 -6.85 40.53 -10.79
N ALA A 445 -6.50 41.07 -9.61
CA ALA A 445 -5.31 40.66 -8.88
C ALA A 445 -5.39 39.20 -8.42
N LEU A 446 -6.56 38.74 -7.96
CA LEU A 446 -6.78 37.35 -7.58
C LEU A 446 -6.68 36.40 -8.77
N ILE A 447 -7.21 36.76 -9.94
CA ILE A 447 -7.08 35.98 -11.18
C ILE A 447 -5.61 35.90 -11.61
N ALA A 448 -4.87 37.01 -11.55
CA ALA A 448 -3.44 37.01 -11.86
C ALA A 448 -2.66 36.07 -10.93
N LEU A 449 -2.92 36.12 -9.62
CA LEU A 449 -2.33 35.19 -8.65
C LEU A 449 -2.75 33.73 -8.90
N ALA A 450 -4.02 33.50 -9.24
CA ALA A 450 -4.52 32.16 -9.55
C ALA A 450 -3.79 31.54 -10.75
N ASN A 451 -3.59 32.33 -11.81
CA ASN A 451 -2.85 31.90 -13.01
C ASN A 451 -1.37 31.60 -12.68
N ILE A 452 -0.71 32.47 -11.90
CA ILE A 452 0.67 32.24 -11.45
C ILE A 452 0.79 30.97 -10.61
N SER A 453 -0.20 30.73 -9.73
CA SER A 453 -0.19 29.57 -8.83
C SER A 453 -0.27 28.23 -9.59
N GLU A 454 -1.00 28.20 -10.71
CA GLU A 454 -1.20 27.00 -11.54
C GLU A 454 -0.12 26.81 -12.62
N GLU A 455 0.90 27.68 -12.68
CA GLU A 455 2.03 27.48 -13.58
C GLU A 455 2.74 26.16 -13.28
N GLN A 456 2.86 25.31 -14.30
CA GLN A 456 3.48 24.00 -14.18
C GLN A 456 4.99 24.13 -14.02
N VAL A 457 5.51 23.68 -12.88
CA VAL A 457 6.95 23.66 -12.58
C VAL A 457 7.48 22.23 -12.63
N PRO A 458 8.54 21.96 -13.41
CA PRO A 458 9.11 20.61 -13.51
C PRO A 458 9.77 20.17 -12.20
N LEU A 459 9.70 18.87 -11.93
CA LEU A 459 10.31 18.20 -10.77
C LEU A 459 11.59 17.45 -11.15
N ALA A 460 12.54 17.32 -10.23
CA ALA A 460 13.77 16.56 -10.45
C ALA A 460 13.52 15.04 -10.64
N SER A 461 12.46 14.51 -10.03
CA SER A 461 12.01 13.11 -10.18
C SER A 461 11.23 12.85 -11.49
N GLY A 462 10.99 13.88 -12.30
CA GLY A 462 10.12 13.82 -13.48
C GLY A 462 8.68 14.25 -13.19
N GLY A 463 7.98 14.73 -14.22
CA GLY A 463 6.64 15.33 -14.10
C GLY A 463 6.66 16.82 -13.75
N THR A 464 5.48 17.37 -13.49
CA THR A 464 5.27 18.77 -13.09
C THR A 464 4.36 18.86 -11.87
N GLU A 465 4.52 19.93 -11.10
CA GLU A 465 3.58 20.33 -10.05
C GLU A 465 3.22 21.82 -10.20
N ASP A 466 2.04 22.21 -9.71
CA ASP A 466 1.64 23.62 -9.63
C ASP A 466 2.66 24.45 -8.85
N ARG A 467 2.85 25.71 -9.26
CA ARG A 467 3.78 26.63 -8.62
C ARG A 467 3.48 26.81 -7.15
N TYR A 468 2.21 27.07 -6.83
CA TYR A 468 1.73 27.29 -5.46
C TYR A 468 0.45 26.50 -5.20
N ALA A 469 0.33 25.95 -3.99
CA ALA A 469 -0.87 25.24 -3.54
C ALA A 469 -1.06 25.40 -2.03
N PHE A 470 -2.30 25.37 -1.56
CA PHE A 470 -2.65 25.41 -0.16
C PHE A 470 -3.51 24.19 0.22
N ASN A 471 -2.92 23.29 1.00
CA ASN A 471 -3.51 22.07 1.54
C ASN A 471 -3.55 22.14 3.07
N GLY A 472 -4.15 23.23 3.56
CA GLY A 472 -4.08 23.66 4.95
C GLY A 472 -5.43 23.77 5.64
N VAL A 473 -5.36 23.98 6.95
CA VAL A 473 -6.51 24.20 7.80
C VAL A 473 -6.41 25.60 8.39
N LEU A 474 -7.50 26.36 8.32
CA LEU A 474 -7.64 27.66 8.98
C LEU A 474 -8.50 27.50 10.24
N ASP A 475 -8.11 28.17 11.32
CA ASP A 475 -8.86 28.16 12.58
C ASP A 475 -9.87 29.31 12.60
N THR A 476 -11.14 29.01 12.86
CA THR A 476 -12.20 30.04 12.96
C THR A 476 -12.05 30.93 14.20
N ALA A 477 -11.26 30.53 15.19
CA ALA A 477 -10.94 31.33 16.36
C ALA A 477 -9.77 32.30 16.12
N ALA A 478 -8.97 32.07 15.07
CA ALA A 478 -7.93 32.99 14.65
C ALA A 478 -8.54 34.24 14.02
N THR A 479 -7.84 35.36 14.13
CA THR A 479 -8.26 36.60 13.47
C THR A 479 -8.13 36.46 11.95
N ALA A 480 -8.96 37.20 11.20
CA ALA A 480 -8.90 37.18 9.73
C ALA A 480 -7.50 37.51 9.19
N ALA A 481 -6.76 38.40 9.86
CA ALA A 481 -5.38 38.72 9.49
C ALA A 481 -4.42 37.54 9.69
N GLU A 482 -4.56 36.76 10.77
CA GLU A 482 -3.74 35.56 11.00
C GLU A 482 -4.01 34.50 9.93
N ASN A 483 -5.29 34.24 9.61
CA ASN A 483 -5.64 33.29 8.55
C ASN A 483 -5.19 33.75 7.15
N LEU A 484 -5.21 35.07 6.89
CA LEU A 484 -4.67 35.64 5.65
C LEU A 484 -3.14 35.55 5.60
N ASP A 485 -2.46 35.71 6.72
CA ASP A 485 -1.01 35.50 6.82
C ASP A 485 -0.66 34.03 6.50
N ASP A 486 -1.40 33.08 7.09
CA ASP A 486 -1.24 31.64 6.83
C ASP A 486 -1.49 31.31 5.35
N LEU A 487 -2.56 31.85 4.74
CA LEU A 487 -2.82 31.69 3.30
C LEU A 487 -1.70 32.28 2.44
N SER A 488 -1.25 33.51 2.75
CA SER A 488 -0.23 34.22 1.97
C SER A 488 1.16 33.59 2.03
N SER A 489 1.42 32.81 3.08
CA SER A 489 2.63 32.02 3.21
C SER A 489 2.78 30.96 2.10
N ALA A 490 1.66 30.45 1.57
CA ALA A 490 1.62 29.41 0.54
C ALA A 490 2.24 29.83 -0.81
N TRP A 491 2.28 31.13 -1.11
CA TRP A 491 3.00 31.68 -2.26
C TRP A 491 4.14 32.62 -1.88
N GLY A 492 4.36 32.84 -0.58
CA GLY A 492 5.40 33.73 -0.06
C GLY A 492 5.27 35.19 -0.49
N GLY A 493 4.05 35.63 -0.81
CA GLY A 493 3.76 37.00 -1.26
C GLY A 493 3.14 37.85 -0.16
N TRP A 494 2.29 38.81 -0.50
CA TRP A 494 1.68 39.75 0.45
C TRP A 494 0.20 39.95 0.15
N TRP A 495 -0.54 40.40 1.17
CA TRP A 495 -1.92 40.86 1.05
C TRP A 495 -2.03 42.26 1.68
N SER A 496 -2.95 43.08 1.18
CA SER A 496 -3.22 44.40 1.73
C SER A 496 -4.65 44.86 1.42
N TYR A 497 -5.17 45.83 2.17
CA TYR A 497 -6.42 46.48 1.86
C TYR A 497 -6.13 47.90 1.34
N ASP A 498 -6.20 48.10 0.03
CA ASP A 498 -5.93 49.38 -0.64
C ASP A 498 -7.19 49.87 -1.36
N ARG A 499 -7.49 51.17 -1.22
CA ARG A 499 -8.61 51.85 -1.91
C ARG A 499 -9.98 51.13 -1.81
N GLY A 500 -10.24 50.47 -0.69
CA GLY A 500 -11.51 49.78 -0.44
C GLY A 500 -11.56 48.34 -0.97
N LYS A 501 -10.45 47.79 -1.49
CA LYS A 501 -10.37 46.42 -1.98
C LYS A 501 -9.20 45.64 -1.39
N LEU A 502 -9.38 44.33 -1.25
CA LEU A 502 -8.28 43.40 -0.98
C LEU A 502 -7.40 43.27 -2.23
N ALA A 503 -6.13 43.63 -2.08
CA ALA A 503 -5.10 43.42 -3.08
C ALA A 503 -4.11 42.36 -2.60
N VAL A 504 -3.61 41.55 -3.53
CA VAL A 504 -2.62 40.50 -3.29
C VAL A 504 -1.48 40.64 -4.31
N GLY A 505 -0.29 40.15 -3.96
CA GLY A 505 0.83 40.17 -4.89
C GLY A 505 2.07 39.46 -4.36
N GLY A 506 3.20 39.63 -5.07
CA GLY A 506 4.51 39.14 -4.64
C GLY A 506 4.75 37.64 -4.85
N ALA A 507 3.94 37.00 -5.72
CA ALA A 507 4.06 35.59 -6.13
C ALA A 507 5.02 35.39 -7.31
N ALA A 508 5.16 36.37 -8.19
CA ALA A 508 6.10 36.34 -9.30
C ALA A 508 6.71 37.73 -9.51
N TRP A 509 7.70 37.80 -10.39
CA TRP A 509 8.26 39.07 -10.83
C TRP A 509 7.27 39.81 -11.72
N GLU A 510 6.96 41.05 -11.35
CA GLU A 510 6.15 41.98 -12.15
C GLU A 510 7.04 43.13 -12.62
N ASP A 511 7.04 43.40 -13.94
CA ASP A 511 7.86 44.48 -14.47
C ASP A 511 7.32 45.85 -14.03
N PRO A 512 8.16 46.75 -13.48
CA PRO A 512 7.69 48.03 -12.98
C PRO A 512 7.07 48.93 -14.05
N ALA A 513 5.79 49.27 -13.88
CA ALA A 513 5.13 50.26 -14.72
C ALA A 513 5.48 51.71 -14.36
N PHE A 514 5.86 51.97 -13.09
CA PHE A 514 6.13 53.32 -12.59
C PHE A 514 7.62 53.56 -12.32
N THR A 515 8.12 54.71 -12.74
CA THR A 515 9.51 55.14 -12.52
C THR A 515 9.55 56.41 -11.70
N VAL A 516 10.21 56.37 -10.54
CA VAL A 516 10.53 57.54 -9.72
C VAL A 516 11.82 58.18 -10.23
N THR A 517 11.72 59.42 -10.67
CA THR A 517 12.86 60.26 -11.07
C THR A 517 13.15 61.31 -9.99
N GLU A 518 14.31 61.96 -10.10
CA GLU A 518 14.75 62.98 -9.15
C GLU A 518 13.76 64.16 -9.03
N ASP A 519 13.07 64.52 -10.12
CA ASP A 519 12.08 65.60 -10.15
C ASP A 519 10.82 65.31 -9.31
N MET A 520 10.55 64.03 -9.01
CA MET A 520 9.41 63.63 -8.19
C MET A 520 9.70 63.71 -6.69
N LEU A 521 10.95 63.94 -6.29
CA LEU A 521 11.36 63.96 -4.88
C LEU A 521 11.05 65.33 -4.26
N THR A 522 10.34 65.31 -3.13
CA THR A 522 9.98 66.52 -2.36
C THR A 522 10.97 66.82 -1.23
N GLY A 523 11.95 65.94 -1.00
CA GLY A 523 12.95 66.09 0.06
C GLY A 523 14.10 65.10 -0.07
N GLY A 524 14.99 65.11 0.92
CA GLY A 524 16.15 64.21 0.96
C GLY A 524 15.75 62.74 1.12
N ILE A 525 16.40 61.84 0.36
CA ILE A 525 16.21 60.40 0.49
C ILE A 525 17.01 59.82 1.66
N ARG A 526 16.47 58.80 2.32
CA ARG A 526 17.22 57.99 3.30
C ARG A 526 17.53 56.63 2.70
N VAL A 527 18.80 56.26 2.68
CA VAL A 527 19.26 54.96 2.17
C VAL A 527 19.89 54.18 3.30
N THR A 528 19.34 53.01 3.58
CA THR A 528 19.93 52.01 4.46
C THR A 528 20.64 50.98 3.58
N ALA A 529 21.97 51.02 3.55
CA ALA A 529 22.75 50.20 2.62
C ALA A 529 22.79 48.71 2.99
N ARG A 530 22.70 48.40 4.29
CA ARG A 530 22.74 47.03 4.82
C ARG A 530 21.79 46.90 6.01
N ARG A 531 21.11 45.75 6.10
CA ARG A 531 20.36 45.35 7.30
C ARG A 531 21.32 45.04 8.47
N PRO A 532 20.88 45.14 9.73
CA PRO A 532 21.64 44.63 10.87
C PRO A 532 22.09 43.18 10.64
N PHE A 533 23.22 42.78 11.22
CA PHE A 533 23.74 41.41 11.07
C PHE A 533 22.83 40.38 11.77
N GLU A 534 22.21 40.77 12.88
CA GLU A 534 21.24 39.95 13.64
C GLU A 534 19.98 39.56 12.85
N ASP A 535 19.60 40.37 11.84
CA ASP A 535 18.44 40.12 10.98
C ASP A 535 18.79 39.36 9.69
N GLN A 536 20.08 39.05 9.47
CA GLN A 536 20.55 38.33 8.29
C GLN A 536 20.57 36.83 8.54
N PHE A 537 20.19 36.07 7.51
CA PHE A 537 20.29 34.60 7.51
C PHE A 537 20.84 34.12 6.17
N ASN A 538 21.57 33.01 6.19
CA ASN A 538 22.16 32.36 5.01
C ASN A 538 21.81 30.87 4.92
N THR A 539 21.11 30.35 5.92
CA THR A 539 20.56 29.01 5.99
C THR A 539 19.08 29.07 6.37
N VAL A 540 18.24 28.32 5.66
CA VAL A 540 16.79 28.24 5.94
C VAL A 540 16.41 26.80 6.29
N LYS A 541 15.57 26.66 7.32
CA LYS A 541 14.91 25.42 7.71
C LYS A 541 13.40 25.61 7.67
N ALA A 542 12.69 24.57 7.29
CA ALA A 542 11.24 24.54 7.25
C ALA A 542 10.75 23.10 7.38
N GLN A 543 9.49 22.95 7.76
CA GLN A 543 8.79 21.69 7.87
C GLN A 543 7.54 21.73 6.98
N PHE A 544 7.10 20.58 6.52
CA PHE A 544 5.91 20.43 5.69
C PHE A 544 5.16 19.16 6.11
N ALA A 545 3.90 19.04 5.72
CA ALA A 545 3.11 17.87 6.06
C ALA A 545 3.15 16.83 4.95
N ASP A 546 3.78 15.71 5.23
CA ASP A 546 4.12 14.75 4.19
C ASP A 546 2.94 13.83 3.83
N PRO A 547 2.34 13.94 2.63
CA PRO A 547 1.20 13.11 2.25
C PRO A 547 1.55 11.62 2.17
N ALA A 548 2.82 11.27 1.94
CA ALA A 548 3.28 9.87 1.91
C ALA A 548 3.33 9.26 3.33
N HIS A 549 3.40 10.10 4.36
CA HIS A 549 3.38 9.72 5.77
C HIS A 549 2.16 10.33 6.46
N GLU A 550 0.99 10.27 5.80
CA GLU A 550 -0.31 10.59 6.41
C GLU A 550 -0.44 12.05 6.87
N HIS A 551 0.26 12.97 6.21
CA HIS A 551 0.39 14.38 6.56
C HIS A 551 1.05 14.64 7.92
N VAL A 552 1.91 13.73 8.37
CA VAL A 552 2.79 13.97 9.52
C VAL A 552 3.82 15.04 9.15
N VAL A 553 3.96 16.04 10.02
CA VAL A 553 4.90 17.15 9.83
C VAL A 553 6.34 16.64 9.90
N THR A 554 7.08 16.87 8.81
CA THR A 554 8.44 16.37 8.60
C THR A 554 9.34 17.52 8.12
N ASP A 555 10.63 17.45 8.44
CA ASP A 555 11.61 18.46 8.02
C ASP A 555 11.91 18.40 6.52
N LEU A 556 12.03 19.58 5.89
CA LEU A 556 12.61 19.74 4.57
C LEU A 556 14.15 19.73 4.65
N PRO A 557 14.87 19.41 3.55
CA PRO A 557 16.32 19.52 3.51
C PRO A 557 16.75 20.94 3.85
N VAL A 558 17.74 21.08 4.72
CA VAL A 558 18.29 22.38 5.09
C VAL A 558 18.83 23.06 3.83
N LEU A 559 18.34 24.27 3.54
CA LEU A 559 18.82 25.05 2.41
C LEU A 559 19.95 25.98 2.88
N ASP A 560 21.19 25.65 2.52
CA ASP A 560 22.36 26.48 2.79
C ASP A 560 22.90 27.13 1.51
N SER A 561 23.31 28.40 1.62
CA SER A 561 23.96 29.10 0.50
C SER A 561 25.42 29.40 0.85
N GLU A 562 26.33 28.67 0.21
CA GLU A 562 27.78 28.89 0.37
C GLU A 562 28.19 30.31 -0.02
N THR A 563 27.53 30.90 -1.02
CA THR A 563 27.79 32.28 -1.47
C THR A 563 27.50 33.28 -0.36
N TYR A 564 26.35 33.16 0.32
CA TYR A 564 26.01 34.06 1.43
C TYR A 564 26.79 33.74 2.70
N ARG A 565 27.09 32.46 2.96
CA ARG A 565 27.96 32.04 4.07
C ARG A 565 29.36 32.64 3.94
N ALA A 566 29.94 32.63 2.74
CA ALA A 566 31.23 33.28 2.48
C ALA A 566 31.18 34.80 2.68
N ALA A 567 30.07 35.45 2.29
CA ALA A 567 29.85 36.88 2.51
C ALA A 567 29.68 37.25 4.01
N ASP A 568 29.31 36.28 4.84
CA ASP A 568 29.12 36.41 6.29
C ASP A 568 30.30 35.78 7.07
N ASN A 569 31.51 35.83 6.52
CA ASN A 569 32.75 35.33 7.13
C ASN A 569 32.75 33.83 7.52
N GLY A 570 31.92 33.03 6.87
CA GLY A 570 31.78 31.60 7.16
C GLY A 570 30.79 31.27 8.26
N GLU A 571 30.15 32.27 8.90
CA GLU A 571 29.17 32.02 9.96
C GLU A 571 27.85 31.47 9.40
N THR A 572 27.25 30.52 10.12
CA THR A 572 25.97 29.92 9.76
C THR A 572 24.85 30.65 10.48
N LEU A 573 24.09 31.43 9.72
CA LEU A 573 22.98 32.25 10.22
C LEU A 573 21.67 31.57 9.82
N VAL A 574 21.04 30.90 10.78
CA VAL A 574 19.88 30.04 10.54
C VAL A 574 18.58 30.80 10.76
N MET A 575 17.69 30.74 9.77
CA MET A 575 16.28 31.08 9.93
C MET A 575 15.44 29.80 9.93
N ASP A 576 14.62 29.64 10.95
CA ASP A 576 13.65 28.54 11.06
C ASP A 576 12.25 29.08 10.76
N MET A 577 11.66 28.60 9.67
CA MET A 577 10.31 28.97 9.24
C MET A 577 9.23 28.12 9.93
N GLY A 578 9.59 27.07 10.68
CA GLY A 578 8.64 26.12 11.26
C GLY A 578 7.87 25.34 10.20
N GLU A 579 6.67 24.87 10.54
CA GLU A 579 5.74 24.26 9.58
C GLU A 579 5.21 25.32 8.62
N LEU A 580 5.36 25.07 7.31
CA LEU A 580 4.76 25.85 6.24
C LEU A 580 3.25 25.55 6.21
N PRO A 581 2.38 26.54 6.53
CA PRO A 581 0.94 26.33 6.59
C PRO A 581 0.39 25.81 5.25
N GLY A 582 -0.21 24.63 5.29
CA GLY A 582 -0.83 24.01 4.11
C GLY A 582 0.13 23.47 3.05
N GLU A 583 1.44 23.41 3.30
CA GLU A 583 2.38 22.80 2.37
C GLU A 583 2.45 21.28 2.53
N THR A 584 2.26 20.56 1.44
CA THR A 584 2.33 19.10 1.35
C THR A 584 3.29 18.60 0.27
N GLY A 585 3.75 19.49 -0.62
CA GLY A 585 4.69 19.23 -1.68
C GLY A 585 6.12 19.46 -1.21
N PHE A 586 6.95 18.42 -1.32
CA PHE A 586 8.33 18.46 -0.89
C PHE A 586 9.19 19.46 -1.70
N ALA A 587 9.02 19.51 -3.02
CA ALA A 587 9.75 20.43 -3.89
C ALA A 587 9.21 21.88 -3.79
N ARG A 588 7.89 22.06 -3.72
CA ARG A 588 7.26 23.37 -3.45
C ARG A 588 7.72 24.01 -2.13
N GLY A 589 7.84 23.21 -1.06
CA GLY A 589 8.42 23.67 0.19
C GLY A 589 9.85 24.21 0.03
N GLN A 590 10.71 23.53 -0.72
CA GLN A 590 12.08 24.02 -1.01
C GLN A 590 12.09 25.33 -1.81
N ARG A 591 11.13 25.50 -2.74
CA ARG A 591 10.96 26.74 -3.51
C ARG A 591 10.60 27.91 -2.60
N LEU A 592 9.70 27.70 -1.63
CA LEU A 592 9.35 28.71 -0.62
C LEU A 592 10.54 29.07 0.28
N MET A 593 11.36 28.08 0.69
CA MET A 593 12.60 28.31 1.44
C MET A 593 13.59 29.17 0.66
N LYS A 594 13.77 28.89 -0.64
CA LYS A 594 14.63 29.70 -1.52
C LYS A 594 14.10 31.12 -1.66
N LEU A 595 12.79 31.28 -1.85
CA LEU A 595 12.15 32.58 -1.95
C LEU A 595 12.38 33.39 -0.67
N ALA A 596 12.22 32.78 0.51
CA ALA A 596 12.49 33.39 1.81
C ALA A 596 13.96 33.83 1.94
N LEU A 597 14.91 32.96 1.57
CA LEU A 597 16.35 33.27 1.59
C LEU A 597 16.67 34.46 0.68
N LEU A 598 16.22 34.42 -0.58
CA LEU A 598 16.57 35.45 -1.56
C LEU A 598 15.92 36.80 -1.26
N LYS A 599 14.69 36.83 -0.74
CA LYS A 599 14.03 38.05 -0.25
C LYS A 599 14.72 38.58 1.02
N GLY A 600 15.10 37.71 1.96
CA GLY A 600 15.80 38.08 3.19
C GLY A 600 17.20 38.67 2.95
N ARG A 601 17.91 38.17 1.94
CA ARG A 601 19.25 38.69 1.53
C ARG A 601 19.21 39.99 0.75
N ARG A 602 18.03 40.57 0.46
CA ARG A 602 17.95 41.92 -0.11
C ARG A 602 18.19 42.95 0.99
N GLN A 603 19.33 43.62 0.90
CA GLN A 603 19.87 44.43 1.99
C GLN A 603 19.58 45.94 1.87
N LYS A 604 19.40 46.45 0.65
CA LYS A 604 19.23 47.89 0.42
C LYS A 604 17.77 48.30 0.59
N GLN A 605 17.53 49.19 1.55
CA GLN A 605 16.25 49.85 1.75
C GLN A 605 16.38 51.34 1.44
N VAL A 606 15.37 51.92 0.81
CA VAL A 606 15.33 53.35 0.50
C VAL A 606 13.99 53.94 0.93
N VAL A 607 14.04 55.12 1.55
CA VAL A 607 12.86 55.94 1.83
C VAL A 607 12.87 57.11 0.84
N LEU A 608 11.85 57.15 -0.01
CA LEU A 608 11.66 58.13 -1.07
C LEU A 608 10.49 59.05 -0.68
N PRO A 609 10.76 60.31 -0.30
CA PRO A 609 9.72 61.31 -0.14
C PRO A 609 9.30 61.83 -1.52
N CYS A 610 8.21 61.31 -2.08
CA CYS A 610 7.72 61.67 -3.40
C CYS A 610 6.60 62.72 -3.34
N SER A 611 6.37 63.42 -4.45
CA SER A 611 5.21 64.27 -4.66
C SER A 611 3.95 63.44 -4.94
N LEU A 612 2.82 64.11 -5.18
CA LEU A 612 1.56 63.46 -5.55
C LEU A 612 1.65 62.64 -6.87
N ALA A 613 2.71 62.81 -7.67
CA ALA A 613 2.96 61.96 -8.84
C ALA A 613 3.05 60.47 -8.48
N ALA A 614 3.53 60.14 -7.28
CA ALA A 614 3.60 58.76 -6.78
C ALA A 614 2.30 58.28 -6.11
N TRP A 615 1.19 59.03 -6.22
CA TRP A 615 -0.08 58.67 -5.58
C TRP A 615 -0.64 57.33 -6.07
N GLY A 616 -0.40 57.00 -7.35
CA GLY A 616 -0.86 55.76 -7.98
C GLY A 616 -0.24 54.50 -7.39
N VAL A 617 1.00 54.61 -6.89
CA VAL A 617 1.79 53.49 -6.36
C VAL A 617 1.13 52.88 -5.13
N ARG A 618 0.93 51.56 -5.18
CA ARG A 618 0.33 50.73 -4.13
C ARG A 618 1.40 50.14 -3.22
N LEU A 619 0.96 49.61 -2.08
CA LEU A 619 1.81 48.73 -1.28
C LEU A 619 2.11 47.47 -2.10
N GLY A 620 3.38 47.05 -2.12
CA GLY A 620 3.84 45.85 -2.82
C GLY A 620 4.13 46.01 -4.31
N ASP A 621 3.81 47.16 -4.92
CA ASP A 621 4.19 47.46 -6.30
C ASP A 621 5.71 47.43 -6.47
N THR A 622 6.17 46.96 -7.63
CA THR A 622 7.56 47.15 -8.04
C THR A 622 7.70 48.45 -8.82
N ILE A 623 8.63 49.30 -8.42
CA ILE A 623 8.96 50.60 -9.04
C ILE A 623 10.40 50.62 -9.55
N ARG A 624 10.65 51.37 -10.61
CA ARG A 624 12.01 51.75 -11.04
C ARG A 624 12.40 53.07 -10.38
N VAL A 625 13.65 53.19 -9.97
CA VAL A 625 14.20 54.41 -9.38
C VAL A 625 15.42 54.83 -10.18
N THR A 626 15.35 56.03 -10.77
CA THR A 626 16.43 56.62 -11.57
C THR A 626 16.91 57.90 -10.89
N ILE A 627 18.06 57.79 -10.23
CA ILE A 627 18.75 58.88 -9.52
C ILE A 627 20.21 58.84 -9.97
N PRO A 628 20.58 59.53 -11.07
CA PRO A 628 21.94 59.50 -11.62
C PRO A 628 23.02 59.93 -10.62
N ARG A 629 22.70 60.89 -9.72
CA ARG A 629 23.61 61.33 -8.64
C ARG A 629 24.00 60.23 -7.66
N ARG A 630 23.24 59.13 -7.60
CA ARG A 630 23.51 57.94 -6.77
C ARG A 630 23.98 56.75 -7.61
N GLY A 631 24.18 56.94 -8.92
CA GLY A 631 24.50 55.86 -9.86
C GLY A 631 23.35 54.88 -10.08
N TRP A 632 22.10 55.28 -9.81
CA TRP A 632 20.93 54.43 -10.02
C TRP A 632 20.25 54.80 -11.34
N THR A 633 20.15 53.80 -12.23
CA THR A 633 19.44 53.88 -13.51
C THR A 633 18.52 52.68 -13.58
N ASP A 634 17.21 52.90 -13.69
CA ASP A 634 16.17 51.87 -13.74
C ASP A 634 16.30 50.80 -12.66
N LYS A 635 16.75 51.22 -11.47
CA LYS A 635 16.95 50.30 -10.37
C LYS A 635 15.61 49.88 -9.77
N ALA A 636 15.34 48.57 -9.73
CA ALA A 636 14.09 48.04 -9.22
C ALA A 636 14.02 48.00 -7.69
N PHE A 637 12.88 48.42 -7.14
CA PHE A 637 12.54 48.33 -5.74
C PHE A 637 11.07 47.92 -5.56
N GLU A 638 10.77 47.08 -4.57
CA GLU A 638 9.42 46.73 -4.12
C GLU A 638 9.00 47.69 -3.01
N VAL A 639 7.79 48.23 -3.07
CA VAL A 639 7.27 49.17 -2.07
C VAL A 639 6.77 48.41 -0.85
N THR A 640 7.56 48.41 0.22
CA THR A 640 7.22 47.69 1.46
C THR A 640 6.39 48.53 2.43
N ALA A 641 6.40 49.86 2.32
CA ALA A 641 5.49 50.71 3.09
C ALA A 641 5.17 52.00 2.35
N ARG A 642 3.95 52.51 2.57
CA ARG A 642 3.46 53.77 1.99
C ARG A 642 2.81 54.62 3.08
N ALA A 643 3.20 55.88 3.17
CA ALA A 643 2.58 56.85 4.06
C ALA A 643 2.30 58.16 3.33
N VAL A 644 1.10 58.72 3.51
CA VAL A 644 0.73 60.02 2.96
C VAL A 644 0.72 61.03 4.09
N THR A 645 1.49 62.11 3.95
CA THR A 645 1.52 63.20 4.91
C THR A 645 1.03 64.48 4.24
N VAL A 646 0.05 65.13 4.85
CA VAL A 646 -0.46 66.45 4.45
C VAL A 646 0.10 67.46 5.44
N GLY A 647 0.93 68.38 4.94
CA GLY A 647 1.55 69.43 5.76
C GLY A 647 1.39 70.81 5.12
N PRO A 648 1.87 71.87 5.81
CA PRO A 648 1.86 73.23 5.27
C PRO A 648 2.70 73.38 4.00
N GLU A 649 3.64 72.46 3.74
CA GLU A 649 4.47 72.40 2.53
C GLU A 649 3.84 71.58 1.38
N GLY A 650 2.60 71.09 1.55
CA GLY A 650 1.86 70.32 0.55
C GLY A 650 1.64 68.85 0.92
N VAL A 651 1.26 68.04 -0.09
CA VAL A 651 1.03 66.59 0.06
C VAL A 651 2.28 65.83 -0.35
N GLN A 652 2.82 65.02 0.57
CA GLN A 652 3.97 64.15 0.34
C GLN A 652 3.54 62.69 0.43
N VAL A 653 3.94 61.89 -0.56
CA VAL A 653 3.78 60.44 -0.59
C VAL A 653 5.14 59.82 -0.26
N ARG A 654 5.28 59.30 0.96
CA ARG A 654 6.51 58.63 1.42
C ARG A 654 6.44 57.15 1.09
N LEU A 655 7.37 56.69 0.25
CA LEU A 655 7.54 55.29 -0.10
C LEU A 655 8.77 54.72 0.60
N THR A 656 8.59 53.64 1.36
CA THR A 656 9.70 52.80 1.84
C THR A 656 9.79 51.62 0.91
N CYS A 657 10.96 51.41 0.31
CA CYS A 657 11.16 50.42 -0.73
C CYS A 657 12.37 49.52 -0.42
N LEU A 658 12.29 48.26 -0.82
CA LEU A 658 13.34 47.26 -0.67
C LEU A 658 13.82 46.80 -2.05
N GLU A 659 15.13 46.59 -2.20
CA GLU A 659 15.72 46.10 -3.45
C GLU A 659 15.11 44.74 -3.86
N THR A 660 14.69 44.60 -5.11
CA THR A 660 14.08 43.38 -5.66
C THR A 660 14.56 43.09 -7.08
N GLY A 661 14.19 41.95 -7.65
CA GLY A 661 14.55 41.58 -9.02
C GLY A 661 14.02 40.21 -9.45
N PRO A 662 14.04 39.89 -10.76
CA PRO A 662 13.44 38.67 -11.31
C PRO A 662 14.08 37.39 -10.77
N ALA A 663 15.41 37.39 -10.59
CA ALA A 663 16.17 36.24 -10.10
C ALA A 663 15.75 35.72 -8.70
N ILE A 664 14.94 36.48 -7.96
CA ILE A 664 14.37 36.05 -6.67
C ILE A 664 13.31 34.95 -6.87
N PHE A 665 12.59 34.99 -7.99
CA PHE A 665 11.44 34.13 -8.28
C PHE A 665 11.80 32.97 -9.23
N ASP A 666 13.02 32.93 -9.74
CA ASP A 666 13.50 31.89 -10.64
C ASP A 666 13.80 30.60 -9.86
N TRP A 667 13.34 29.46 -10.40
CA TRP A 667 13.64 28.12 -9.89
C TRP A 667 14.25 27.27 -11.00
N ARG A 668 15.30 26.51 -10.68
CA ARG A 668 15.87 25.50 -11.58
C ARG A 668 15.73 24.13 -10.95
N THR A 669 15.33 23.14 -11.74
CA THR A 669 15.20 21.74 -11.28
C THR A 669 16.49 21.17 -10.68
N SER A 670 17.65 21.63 -11.15
CA SER A 670 18.95 21.25 -10.61
C SER A 670 19.20 21.70 -9.16
N GLU A 671 18.39 22.61 -8.64
CA GLU A 671 18.49 23.12 -7.27
C GLU A 671 17.63 22.29 -6.28
N GLU A 672 16.77 21.40 -6.79
CA GLU A 672 15.95 20.52 -5.96
C GLU A 672 16.84 19.45 -5.31
N THR A 673 16.82 19.39 -3.97
CA THR A 673 17.52 18.35 -3.23
C THR A 673 16.58 17.16 -3.04
N PRO A 674 17.01 15.92 -3.31
CA PRO A 674 16.13 14.76 -3.14
C PRO A 674 15.73 14.57 -1.68
N LYS A 675 14.54 14.02 -1.48
CA LYS A 675 14.06 13.61 -0.16
C LYS A 675 15.05 12.62 0.46
N PRO A 676 15.56 12.87 1.68
CA PRO A 676 16.34 11.86 2.39
C PRO A 676 15.54 10.56 2.47
N ALA A 677 16.21 9.42 2.33
CA ALA A 677 15.57 8.11 2.44
C ALA A 677 15.14 7.79 3.89
N GLY A 678 14.23 8.60 4.45
CA GLY A 678 13.51 8.34 5.68
C GLY A 678 12.19 7.67 5.33
N GLY A 679 12.24 6.36 5.06
CA GLY A 679 11.02 5.56 5.04
C GLY A 679 10.52 5.34 6.47
N ILE A 680 9.23 5.03 6.61
CA ILE A 680 8.68 4.44 7.82
C ILE A 680 9.63 3.31 8.25
N PRO A 681 10.11 3.27 9.51
CA PRO A 681 10.86 2.12 9.99
C PRO A 681 9.99 0.89 9.73
N THR A 682 10.48 -0.09 8.96
CA THR A 682 9.81 -1.38 8.79
C THR A 682 9.97 -2.23 10.06
N LEU A 683 9.96 -1.58 11.22
CA LEU A 683 9.93 -2.23 12.50
C LEU A 683 8.55 -2.90 12.61
N PRO A 684 8.51 -4.22 12.86
CA PRO A 684 7.25 -4.89 13.12
C PRO A 684 6.52 -4.18 14.26
N SER A 685 5.20 -4.09 14.19
CA SER A 685 4.41 -3.49 15.26
C SER A 685 4.08 -4.54 16.32
N PRO A 686 4.32 -4.28 17.62
CA PRO A 686 3.96 -5.20 18.70
C PRO A 686 2.45 -5.29 18.93
N THR A 687 1.67 -4.39 18.31
CA THR A 687 0.20 -4.35 18.37
C THR A 687 -0.46 -4.86 17.09
N ALA A 688 0.31 -5.16 16.03
CA ALA A 688 -0.23 -5.81 14.85
C ALA A 688 -0.55 -7.29 15.13
N ARG A 689 -1.61 -7.78 14.51
CA ARG A 689 -1.94 -9.21 14.54
C ARG A 689 -0.82 -10.01 13.84
N PRO A 690 -0.24 -11.03 14.49
CA PRO A 690 0.85 -11.80 13.89
C PRO A 690 0.34 -12.64 12.72
N ARG A 691 1.13 -12.75 11.64
CA ARG A 691 0.88 -13.71 10.56
C ARG A 691 1.82 -14.89 10.70
N VAL A 692 1.24 -16.08 10.71
CA VAL A 692 1.96 -17.35 10.92
C VAL A 692 1.93 -18.16 9.63
N SER A 693 3.02 -18.86 9.32
CA SER A 693 3.08 -19.81 8.21
C SER A 693 2.42 -21.14 8.56
N ALA A 694 1.95 -21.85 7.54
CA ALA A 694 1.51 -23.23 7.71
C ALA A 694 2.67 -24.07 8.26
N PRO A 695 2.45 -24.94 9.26
CA PRO A 695 3.53 -25.70 9.86
C PRO A 695 4.14 -26.68 8.86
N THR A 696 5.47 -26.72 8.75
CA THR A 696 6.19 -27.75 8.03
C THR A 696 6.33 -29.00 8.89
N MET A 697 6.10 -30.17 8.28
CA MET A 697 6.15 -31.47 8.96
C MET A 697 7.37 -32.27 8.50
N THR A 698 8.14 -32.78 9.44
CA THR A 698 9.21 -33.77 9.21
C THR A 698 9.07 -34.93 10.18
N GLU A 699 9.24 -36.16 9.72
CA GLU A 699 9.22 -37.37 10.55
C GLU A 699 10.64 -37.87 10.87
N GLU A 700 10.82 -38.42 12.07
CA GLU A 700 12.01 -39.15 12.48
C GLU A 700 11.64 -40.40 13.30
N LEU A 701 12.48 -41.44 13.21
CA LEU A 701 12.37 -42.63 14.04
C LEU A 701 13.29 -42.52 15.26
N TYR A 702 12.78 -42.80 16.46
CA TYR A 702 13.57 -42.72 17.69
C TYR A 702 13.46 -44.00 18.54
N GLU A 703 14.48 -44.20 19.40
CA GLU A 703 14.58 -45.33 20.30
C GLU A 703 14.04 -44.98 21.69
N THR A 704 13.25 -45.87 22.27
CA THR A 704 12.84 -45.79 23.68
C THR A 704 13.93 -46.39 24.57
N ARG A 705 14.27 -45.74 25.71
CA ARG A 705 15.41 -46.08 26.59
C ARG A 705 15.37 -47.48 27.27
N GLY A 706 14.54 -48.40 26.80
CA GLY A 706 14.32 -49.71 27.43
C GLY A 706 14.20 -50.90 26.48
N GLY A 707 14.65 -50.78 25.22
CA GLY A 707 14.62 -51.89 24.26
C GLY A 707 13.22 -52.22 23.72
N GLY A 708 12.29 -51.26 23.76
CA GLY A 708 10.87 -51.43 23.41
C GLY A 708 10.52 -51.23 21.93
N GLY A 709 11.51 -51.24 21.02
CA GLY A 709 11.30 -51.03 19.59
C GLY A 709 11.39 -49.57 19.13
N VAL A 710 11.33 -49.40 17.82
CA VAL A 710 11.45 -48.14 17.09
C VAL A 710 10.09 -47.45 17.06
N LYS A 711 10.03 -46.13 17.29
CA LYS A 711 8.77 -45.38 17.24
C LYS A 711 8.89 -44.10 16.42
N THR A 712 7.77 -43.62 15.90
CA THR A 712 7.67 -42.43 15.07
C THR A 712 7.53 -41.18 15.92
N ARG A 713 8.30 -40.15 15.58
CA ARG A 713 8.15 -38.78 16.08
C ARG A 713 7.95 -37.83 14.90
N VAL A 714 7.02 -36.90 15.06
CA VAL A 714 6.78 -35.83 14.10
C VAL A 714 7.24 -34.51 14.70
N ARG A 715 8.06 -33.77 13.94
CA ARG A 715 8.44 -32.40 14.25
C ARG A 715 7.61 -31.45 13.40
N LEU A 716 6.95 -30.50 14.05
CA LEU A 716 6.27 -29.38 13.41
C LEU A 716 7.07 -28.11 13.65
N ALA A 717 7.23 -27.31 12.61
CA ALA A 717 7.86 -26.00 12.70
C ALA A 717 7.03 -24.97 11.94
N ALA A 718 6.81 -23.80 12.54
CA ALA A 718 6.15 -22.67 11.92
C ALA A 718 7.03 -21.42 12.03
N SER A 719 6.70 -20.40 11.27
CA SER A 719 7.40 -19.11 11.27
C SER A 719 6.40 -17.96 11.28
N SER A 720 6.85 -16.78 11.70
CA SER A 720 6.03 -15.58 11.76
C SER A 720 6.78 -14.38 11.20
N ASP A 721 6.05 -13.45 10.58
CA ASP A 721 6.56 -12.14 10.20
C ASP A 721 6.69 -11.17 11.38
N ASN A 722 6.03 -11.49 12.49
CA ASN A 722 6.01 -10.71 13.72
C ASN A 722 6.95 -11.33 14.77
N PRO A 723 8.00 -10.60 15.22
CA PRO A 723 8.97 -11.07 16.22
C PRO A 723 8.45 -11.00 17.67
N PHE A 724 7.27 -10.41 17.92
CA PHE A 724 6.71 -10.23 19.25
C PHE A 724 5.78 -11.38 19.69
N ILE A 725 5.89 -12.56 19.06
CA ILE A 725 5.14 -13.74 19.50
C ILE A 725 5.71 -14.26 20.83
N ASP A 726 4.84 -14.41 21.84
CA ASP A 726 5.18 -14.92 23.17
C ASP A 726 4.72 -16.36 23.41
N ALA A 727 3.76 -16.85 22.62
CA ALA A 727 3.28 -18.22 22.70
C ALA A 727 2.82 -18.75 21.33
N TRP A 728 3.12 -20.02 21.08
CA TRP A 728 2.74 -20.80 19.91
C TRP A 728 1.78 -21.90 20.32
N GLN A 729 0.93 -22.31 19.37
CA GLN A 729 0.04 -23.43 19.55
C GLN A 729 -0.11 -24.22 18.25
N PHE A 730 0.05 -25.54 18.35
CA PHE A 730 -0.07 -26.47 17.24
C PHE A 730 -1.32 -27.34 17.37
N SER A 731 -1.82 -27.82 16.24
CA SER A 731 -2.94 -28.77 16.18
C SER A 731 -2.72 -29.80 15.09
N TRP A 732 -3.33 -30.97 15.23
CA TRP A 732 -3.31 -32.01 14.19
C TRP A 732 -4.62 -32.80 14.20
N ARG A 733 -4.99 -33.32 13.03
CA ARG A 733 -6.11 -34.26 12.88
C ARG A 733 -5.86 -35.26 11.76
N PRO A 734 -6.30 -36.52 11.89
CA PRO A 734 -6.43 -37.41 10.74
C PRO A 734 -7.36 -36.78 9.68
N ILE A 735 -7.08 -36.97 8.39
CA ILE A 735 -7.98 -36.41 7.34
C ILE A 735 -9.41 -36.95 7.40
N THR A 736 -9.58 -38.11 8.05
CA THR A 736 -10.87 -38.79 8.26
C THR A 736 -11.68 -38.21 9.40
N GLU A 737 -11.10 -37.32 10.21
CA GLU A 737 -11.73 -36.73 11.40
C GLU A 737 -11.97 -35.22 11.23
N THR A 738 -13.04 -34.72 11.84
CA THR A 738 -13.41 -33.28 11.79
C THR A 738 -12.86 -32.48 12.96
N GLU A 739 -12.59 -33.10 14.11
CA GLU A 739 -12.05 -32.40 15.28
C GLU A 739 -10.52 -32.46 15.29
N ALA A 740 -9.89 -31.32 15.56
CA ALA A 740 -8.45 -31.23 15.71
C ALA A 740 -8.02 -31.41 17.16
N THR A 741 -7.01 -32.24 17.38
CA THR A 741 -6.30 -32.30 18.66
C THR A 741 -5.43 -31.05 18.76
N VAL A 742 -5.59 -30.29 19.85
CA VAL A 742 -4.86 -29.03 20.06
C VAL A 742 -3.82 -29.23 21.16
N ARG A 743 -2.56 -28.87 20.88
CA ARG A 743 -1.47 -28.90 21.84
C ARG A 743 -1.60 -27.79 22.89
N GLY A 744 -0.98 -28.00 24.06
CA GLY A 744 -0.68 -26.93 24.99
C GLY A 744 0.22 -25.84 24.38
N LEU A 745 0.34 -24.72 25.08
CA LEU A 745 1.14 -23.58 24.63
C LEU A 745 2.64 -23.90 24.68
N THR A 746 3.38 -23.51 23.65
CA THR A 746 4.85 -23.54 23.61
C THR A 746 5.39 -22.12 23.46
N ASP A 747 6.59 -21.85 23.96
CA ASP A 747 7.27 -20.55 23.79
C ASP A 747 8.16 -20.51 22.53
N VAL A 748 8.36 -21.66 21.89
CA VAL A 748 9.11 -21.83 20.65
C VAL A 748 8.18 -22.16 19.48
N ALA A 749 8.60 -21.74 18.27
CA ALA A 749 7.88 -21.95 17.02
C ALA A 749 7.99 -23.38 16.45
N GLU A 750 8.25 -24.34 17.34
CA GLU A 750 8.42 -25.76 17.02
C GLU A 750 7.78 -26.62 18.11
N ASP A 751 7.29 -27.80 17.73
CA ASP A 751 6.85 -28.81 18.69
C ASP A 751 7.19 -30.22 18.19
N LEU A 752 7.34 -31.14 19.15
CA LEU A 752 7.62 -32.55 18.92
C LEU A 752 6.43 -33.39 19.40
N ILE A 753 5.86 -34.14 18.47
CA ILE A 753 4.75 -35.07 18.70
C ILE A 753 5.33 -36.48 18.69
N ASP A 754 5.41 -37.08 19.86
CA ASP A 754 5.85 -38.46 20.07
C ASP A 754 4.71 -39.47 19.79
N ASP A 755 5.09 -40.70 19.45
CA ASP A 755 4.19 -41.85 19.30
C ASP A 755 3.06 -41.64 18.27
N MET A 756 3.33 -40.87 17.20
CA MET A 756 2.34 -40.60 16.16
C MET A 756 2.09 -41.83 15.29
N ALA A 757 0.82 -42.26 15.20
CA ALA A 757 0.44 -43.43 14.41
C ALA A 757 0.63 -43.17 12.89
N PRO A 758 0.96 -44.20 12.09
CA PRO A 758 0.99 -44.08 10.64
C PRO A 758 -0.38 -43.68 10.08
N GLY A 759 -0.41 -42.72 9.16
CA GLY A 759 -1.65 -42.19 8.60
C GLY A 759 -1.48 -40.87 7.87
N THR A 760 -2.56 -40.35 7.28
CA THR A 760 -2.56 -39.02 6.65
C THR A 760 -3.18 -38.00 7.60
N TYR A 761 -2.46 -36.92 7.87
CA TYR A 761 -2.84 -35.89 8.83
C TYR A 761 -2.82 -34.49 8.22
N GLU A 762 -3.66 -33.61 8.74
CA GLU A 762 -3.61 -32.17 8.52
C GLU A 762 -3.07 -31.50 9.78
N PHE A 763 -2.08 -30.62 9.62
CA PHE A 763 -1.38 -29.95 10.71
C PHE A 763 -1.67 -28.46 10.69
N GLY A 764 -1.94 -27.85 11.84
CA GLY A 764 -2.23 -26.42 11.98
C GLY A 764 -1.36 -25.73 13.02
N ALA A 765 -1.08 -24.45 12.81
CA ALA A 765 -0.35 -23.60 13.74
C ALA A 765 -1.02 -22.24 13.92
N ARG A 766 -0.86 -21.64 15.10
CA ARG A 766 -1.16 -20.24 15.39
C ARG A 766 -0.22 -19.67 16.45
N GLY A 767 -0.09 -18.35 16.49
CA GLY A 767 0.78 -17.63 17.42
C GLY A 767 0.08 -16.49 18.14
N ARG A 768 0.52 -16.18 19.35
CA ARG A 768 0.03 -15.09 20.21
C ARG A 768 1.12 -14.05 20.41
N ASN A 769 0.81 -12.77 20.27
CA ASN A 769 1.77 -11.70 20.57
C ASN A 769 1.82 -11.37 22.07
N THR A 770 2.88 -10.66 22.51
CA THR A 770 3.06 -10.18 23.90
C THR A 770 1.92 -9.34 24.46
N ARG A 771 1.05 -8.77 23.60
CA ARG A 771 -0.16 -8.01 23.97
C ARG A 771 -1.41 -8.88 24.11
N GLY A 772 -1.29 -10.16 23.75
CA GLY A 772 -2.30 -11.18 23.96
C GLY A 772 -3.16 -11.50 22.74
N MET A 773 -2.91 -10.89 21.58
CA MET A 773 -3.67 -11.11 20.34
C MET A 773 -3.20 -12.37 19.61
N TRP A 774 -4.14 -13.14 19.07
CA TRP A 774 -3.89 -14.40 18.34
C TRP A 774 -3.94 -14.23 16.81
N SER A 775 -3.04 -14.92 16.10
CA SER A 775 -3.18 -15.15 14.66
C SER A 775 -4.39 -16.03 14.36
N ASP A 776 -4.85 -16.04 13.11
CA ASP A 776 -5.72 -17.12 12.62
C ASP A 776 -4.97 -18.46 12.64
N TRP A 777 -5.74 -19.55 12.65
CA TRP A 777 -5.19 -20.88 12.42
C TRP A 777 -4.80 -21.02 10.96
N VAL A 778 -3.57 -21.48 10.73
CA VAL A 778 -3.06 -21.79 9.39
C VAL A 778 -2.73 -23.27 9.31
N TYR A 779 -3.37 -23.96 8.37
CA TYR A 779 -3.22 -25.40 8.16
C TYR A 779 -2.33 -25.69 6.95
N ALA A 780 -1.43 -26.67 7.11
CA ALA A 780 -0.69 -27.27 6.02
C ALA A 780 -1.58 -28.28 5.27
N GLY A 781 -1.23 -28.58 4.01
CA GLY A 781 -1.90 -29.65 3.26
C GLY A 781 -1.74 -31.01 3.92
N ALA A 782 -2.57 -31.97 3.49
CA ALA A 782 -2.53 -33.34 3.99
C ALA A 782 -1.13 -33.97 3.81
N ALA A 783 -0.55 -34.47 4.90
CA ALA A 783 0.78 -35.05 4.92
C ALA A 783 0.75 -36.47 5.49
N ALA A 784 1.46 -37.39 4.83
CA ALA A 784 1.53 -38.79 5.22
C ALA A 784 2.67 -39.01 6.23
N VAL A 785 2.34 -39.63 7.36
CA VAL A 785 3.28 -40.14 8.36
C VAL A 785 3.48 -41.62 8.09
N GLN A 786 4.69 -42.02 7.67
CA GLN A 786 5.00 -43.36 7.17
C GLN A 786 5.41 -44.32 8.31
N GLY A 787 6.10 -43.81 9.34
CA GLY A 787 6.60 -44.62 10.46
C GLY A 787 7.60 -45.70 10.03
N GLU A 788 7.46 -46.93 10.55
CA GLU A 788 8.36 -48.08 10.25
C GLU A 788 8.27 -48.61 8.81
N ASN A 789 7.49 -47.98 7.92
CA ASN A 789 7.36 -48.40 6.52
C ASN A 789 8.32 -47.66 5.57
N ALA A 790 9.19 -46.79 6.08
CA ALA A 790 10.18 -46.09 5.26
C ALA A 790 11.27 -47.07 4.77
N PRO A 791 11.63 -47.08 3.46
CA PRO A 791 12.67 -47.98 2.96
C PRO A 791 14.06 -47.62 3.53
N PRO A 792 14.95 -48.62 3.73
CA PRO A 792 16.32 -48.38 4.17
C PRO A 792 17.11 -47.45 3.26
N VAL A 793 18.00 -46.66 3.85
CA VAL A 793 18.98 -45.84 3.11
C VAL A 793 20.25 -46.64 2.78
N ALA A 794 21.15 -46.08 1.97
CA ALA A 794 22.39 -46.75 1.57
C ALA A 794 23.39 -46.95 2.71
N ILE A 795 24.21 -48.00 2.58
CA ILE A 795 25.36 -48.24 3.45
C ILE A 795 26.41 -47.15 3.18
N THR A 796 26.89 -46.50 4.23
CA THR A 796 27.90 -45.44 4.15
C THR A 796 29.32 -46.01 4.31
N ASN A 797 30.26 -45.52 3.50
CA ASN A 797 31.69 -45.84 3.57
C ASN A 797 32.03 -47.34 3.47
N LEU A 798 31.35 -48.08 2.59
CA LEU A 798 31.71 -49.46 2.29
C LEU A 798 33.12 -49.53 1.67
N ALA A 799 34.04 -50.19 2.35
CA ALA A 799 35.41 -50.41 1.92
C ALA A 799 35.78 -51.90 2.05
N GLY A 800 36.64 -52.38 1.15
CA GLY A 800 37.11 -53.76 1.14
C GLY A 800 38.64 -53.82 1.14
N GLN A 801 39.18 -54.84 1.78
CA GLN A 801 40.62 -55.14 1.73
C GLN A 801 40.84 -56.65 1.63
N SER A 802 41.88 -57.06 0.89
CA SER A 802 42.36 -58.43 0.90
C SER A 802 43.12 -58.69 2.21
N ALA A 803 42.60 -59.58 3.06
CA ALA A 803 43.31 -60.06 4.23
C ALA A 803 44.12 -61.30 3.84
N GLY A 804 45.35 -61.44 4.36
CA GLY A 804 46.20 -62.61 4.09
C GLY A 804 45.46 -63.92 4.40
N GLY A 805 45.64 -64.95 3.56
CA GLY A 805 44.99 -66.25 3.74
C GLY A 805 43.60 -66.40 3.11
N ALA A 806 43.41 -65.95 1.87
CA ALA A 806 42.21 -66.24 1.05
C ALA A 806 40.90 -65.55 1.44
N VAL A 807 40.91 -64.49 2.27
CA VAL A 807 39.70 -63.80 2.77
C VAL A 807 39.66 -62.33 2.34
N ALA A 808 38.50 -61.85 1.90
CA ALA A 808 38.17 -60.44 1.72
C ALA A 808 37.48 -59.93 2.99
N MET A 809 38.00 -58.84 3.56
CA MET A 809 37.40 -58.16 4.71
C MET A 809 36.69 -56.89 4.23
N LEU A 810 35.37 -56.84 4.39
CA LEU A 810 34.56 -55.66 4.13
C LEU A 810 34.30 -54.92 5.45
N ARG A 811 34.35 -53.58 5.42
CA ARG A 811 34.02 -52.71 6.55
C ARG A 811 33.17 -51.54 6.07
N TRP A 812 32.24 -51.10 6.90
CA TRP A 812 31.37 -49.95 6.64
C TRP A 812 31.00 -49.27 7.97
N ASP A 813 30.47 -48.05 7.88
CA ASP A 813 29.98 -47.33 9.06
C ASP A 813 28.66 -47.92 9.56
N ARG A 814 28.35 -47.73 10.83
CA ARG A 814 27.08 -48.17 11.41
C ARG A 814 25.89 -47.61 10.61
N HIS A 815 24.97 -48.48 10.21
CA HIS A 815 23.87 -48.13 9.30
C HIS A 815 22.99 -46.96 9.82
N PRO A 816 22.62 -45.96 8.99
CA PRO A 816 21.83 -44.81 9.46
C PRO A 816 20.40 -45.18 9.87
N SER A 817 19.71 -45.99 9.07
CA SER A 817 18.33 -46.43 9.37
C SER A 817 18.29 -47.29 10.64
N LEU A 818 17.37 -46.97 11.56
CA LEU A 818 17.32 -47.58 12.89
C LEU A 818 16.67 -48.98 12.88
N ASP A 819 15.72 -49.18 11.99
CA ASP A 819 15.06 -50.44 11.62
C ASP A 819 16.00 -51.49 10.99
N VAL A 820 17.02 -51.08 10.23
CA VAL A 820 18.08 -51.99 9.75
C VAL A 820 18.97 -52.42 10.91
N ARG A 821 19.29 -51.50 11.82
CA ARG A 821 20.13 -51.80 13.00
C ARG A 821 19.45 -52.73 14.00
N GLN A 822 18.12 -52.66 14.10
CA GLN A 822 17.31 -53.46 15.01
C GLN A 822 16.34 -54.36 14.25
N GLY A 823 16.78 -55.58 13.93
CA GLY A 823 15.95 -56.61 13.29
C GLY A 823 16.23 -56.86 11.81
N GLY A 824 16.93 -55.93 11.13
CA GLY A 824 17.37 -56.10 9.75
C GLY A 824 18.68 -56.90 9.57
N TRP A 825 19.08 -57.11 8.31
CA TRP A 825 20.31 -57.79 7.92
C TRP A 825 20.94 -57.18 6.66
N ILE A 826 22.20 -57.52 6.37
CA ILE A 826 22.92 -57.12 5.16
C ILE A 826 23.32 -58.36 4.39
N GLU A 827 22.88 -58.46 3.13
CA GLU A 827 23.22 -59.55 2.21
C GLU A 827 24.40 -59.14 1.30
N PHE A 828 25.25 -60.12 0.93
CA PHE A 828 26.42 -59.91 0.09
C PHE A 828 26.38 -60.76 -1.18
N ARG A 829 26.77 -60.15 -2.31
CA ARG A 829 26.91 -60.82 -3.60
C ARG A 829 28.24 -60.45 -4.27
N HIS A 830 28.70 -61.28 -5.21
CA HIS A 830 29.95 -61.08 -5.96
C HIS A 830 29.69 -61.15 -7.46
N SER A 831 30.30 -60.23 -8.20
CA SER A 831 30.37 -60.25 -9.67
C SER A 831 31.82 -60.26 -10.12
N ALA A 832 32.15 -61.01 -11.17
CA ALA A 832 33.51 -61.04 -11.74
C ALA A 832 33.93 -59.70 -12.37
N GLU A 833 32.97 -58.81 -12.65
CA GLU A 833 33.22 -57.52 -13.28
C GLU A 833 33.80 -56.50 -12.30
N LEU A 834 34.89 -55.83 -12.67
CA LEU A 834 35.54 -54.78 -11.85
C LEU A 834 34.85 -53.42 -11.97
N THR A 835 33.99 -53.24 -12.98
CA THR A 835 33.22 -52.04 -13.26
C THR A 835 31.87 -52.44 -13.85
N GLY A 836 30.78 -51.81 -13.45
CA GLY A 836 29.44 -52.09 -13.99
C GLY A 836 28.74 -53.33 -13.40
N ALA A 837 29.21 -53.84 -12.26
CA ALA A 837 28.54 -54.92 -11.55
C ALA A 837 27.15 -54.49 -11.05
N THR A 838 26.12 -55.31 -11.31
CA THR A 838 24.77 -55.09 -10.81
C THR A 838 24.35 -56.21 -9.87
N TRP A 839 23.34 -55.96 -9.02
CA TRP A 839 22.83 -56.96 -8.09
C TRP A 839 22.28 -58.18 -8.82
N GLN A 840 21.60 -57.97 -9.95
CA GLN A 840 21.00 -59.03 -10.77
C GLN A 840 22.02 -59.87 -11.55
N SER A 841 23.23 -59.35 -11.80
CA SER A 841 24.32 -60.04 -12.51
C SER A 841 25.43 -60.55 -11.58
N SER A 842 25.09 -60.77 -10.31
CA SER A 842 26.01 -61.19 -9.26
C SER A 842 25.48 -62.43 -8.55
N VAL A 843 26.35 -63.28 -8.02
CA VAL A 843 25.98 -64.49 -7.24
C VAL A 843 26.16 -64.25 -5.76
N VAL A 844 25.42 -64.94 -4.90
CA VAL A 844 25.58 -64.81 -3.45
C VAL A 844 27.01 -65.18 -3.04
N ILE A 845 27.59 -64.42 -2.11
CA ILE A 845 28.92 -64.72 -1.56
C ILE A 845 28.89 -64.65 -0.04
N GLY A 846 29.31 -65.73 0.62
CA GLY A 846 29.32 -65.81 2.09
C GLY A 846 27.92 -65.80 2.72
N LYS A 847 27.82 -65.36 3.98
CA LYS A 847 26.55 -65.30 4.74
C LYS A 847 26.16 -63.86 5.04
N ALA A 848 24.85 -63.60 5.06
CA ALA A 848 24.32 -62.32 5.53
C ALA A 848 24.69 -62.06 7.00
N VAL A 849 24.89 -60.79 7.35
CA VAL A 849 25.22 -60.34 8.71
C VAL A 849 24.05 -59.56 9.31
N PRO A 850 23.87 -59.53 10.65
CA PRO A 850 22.89 -58.66 11.28
C PRO A 850 23.13 -57.19 10.91
N GLY A 851 22.08 -56.40 10.68
CA GLY A 851 22.20 -55.02 10.19
C GLY A 851 22.89 -54.05 11.18
N GLY A 852 23.09 -54.48 12.43
CA GLY A 852 23.93 -53.78 13.41
C GLY A 852 25.45 -54.02 13.25
N ALA A 853 25.87 -54.96 12.40
CA ALA A 853 27.29 -55.25 12.15
C ALA A 853 27.95 -54.15 11.29
N THR A 854 29.26 -54.01 11.42
CA THR A 854 30.08 -53.01 10.69
C THR A 854 31.18 -53.64 9.84
N ASP A 855 31.26 -54.97 9.84
CA ASP A 855 32.25 -55.73 9.10
C ASP A 855 31.73 -57.12 8.71
N ALA A 856 32.28 -57.66 7.62
CA ALA A 856 32.04 -59.02 7.16
C ALA A 856 33.32 -59.63 6.56
N SER A 857 33.52 -60.93 6.80
CA SER A 857 34.58 -61.71 6.18
C SER A 857 33.99 -62.62 5.10
N LEU A 858 34.46 -62.46 3.87
CA LEU A 858 33.95 -63.14 2.67
C LEU A 858 35.10 -63.86 1.94
N PRO A 859 34.85 -64.92 1.15
CA PRO A 859 35.88 -65.53 0.31
C PRO A 859 36.53 -64.53 -0.65
N LEU A 860 37.87 -64.55 -0.78
CA LEU A 860 38.60 -63.63 -1.68
C LEU A 860 38.52 -64.10 -3.14
N LYS A 861 37.86 -63.31 -3.99
CA LYS A 861 37.77 -63.42 -5.45
C LYS A 861 38.10 -62.07 -6.08
N THR A 862 38.62 -62.09 -7.30
CA THR A 862 38.79 -60.85 -8.09
C THR A 862 37.43 -60.48 -8.66
N GLY A 863 36.96 -59.27 -8.40
CA GLY A 863 35.64 -58.80 -8.83
C GLY A 863 35.06 -57.73 -7.91
N SER A 864 33.78 -57.42 -8.10
CA SER A 864 33.03 -56.47 -7.27
C SER A 864 32.20 -57.21 -6.22
N TYR A 865 32.33 -56.80 -4.96
CA TYR A 865 31.49 -57.23 -3.85
C TYR A 865 30.36 -56.22 -3.65
N LEU A 866 29.12 -56.68 -3.72
CA LEU A 866 27.93 -55.89 -3.52
C LEU A 866 27.32 -56.19 -2.15
N ALA A 867 26.82 -55.18 -1.46
CA ALA A 867 26.14 -55.27 -0.17
C ALA A 867 24.78 -54.56 -0.24
N ARG A 868 23.72 -55.21 0.24
CA ARG A 868 22.36 -54.65 0.27
C ARG A 868 21.76 -54.78 1.67
N PRO A 869 21.34 -53.67 2.31
CA PRO A 869 20.68 -53.72 3.61
C PRO A 869 19.19 -54.05 3.47
N TYR A 870 18.64 -54.77 4.44
CA TYR A 870 17.22 -55.08 4.58
C TYR A 870 16.75 -54.60 5.96
N ASP A 871 15.57 -53.98 6.04
CA ASP A 871 14.95 -53.63 7.32
C ASP A 871 14.39 -54.87 8.05
N ALA A 872 13.87 -54.66 9.26
CA ALA A 872 13.25 -55.72 10.06
C ALA A 872 12.01 -56.38 9.41
N ARG A 873 11.43 -55.77 8.37
CA ARG A 873 10.27 -56.29 7.63
C ARG A 873 10.66 -56.92 6.29
N GLY A 874 11.95 -56.91 5.94
CA GLY A 874 12.47 -57.47 4.70
C GLY A 874 12.37 -56.53 3.49
N ASN A 875 12.09 -55.24 3.67
CA ASN A 875 12.16 -54.30 2.55
C ASN A 875 13.63 -54.02 2.20
N PRO A 876 14.01 -54.10 0.92
CA PRO A 876 15.38 -53.90 0.50
C PRO A 876 15.75 -52.41 0.40
N GLY A 877 16.95 -52.07 0.84
CA GLY A 877 17.60 -50.79 0.57
C GLY A 877 18.42 -50.77 -0.72
N PRO A 878 19.05 -49.63 -1.04
CA PRO A 878 19.93 -49.50 -2.20
C PRO A 878 21.25 -50.26 -2.03
N VAL A 879 21.78 -50.75 -3.15
CA VAL A 879 22.99 -51.58 -3.22
C VAL A 879 24.25 -50.73 -3.18
N SER A 880 25.23 -51.13 -2.36
CA SER A 880 26.57 -50.54 -2.29
C SER A 880 27.59 -51.54 -2.81
N ALA A 881 28.63 -51.12 -3.55
CA ALA A 881 29.61 -52.03 -4.14
C ALA A 881 31.06 -51.60 -3.92
N VAL A 882 31.96 -52.56 -3.83
CA VAL A 882 33.42 -52.35 -3.76
C VAL A 882 34.17 -53.38 -4.60
N ALA A 883 35.07 -52.90 -5.47
CA ALA A 883 35.89 -53.77 -6.32
C ALA A 883 37.20 -54.16 -5.62
N LEU A 884 37.52 -55.46 -5.62
CA LEU A 884 38.77 -56.01 -5.09
C LEU A 884 39.46 -56.86 -6.15
N ARG A 885 40.79 -56.82 -6.18
CA ARG A 885 41.61 -57.77 -6.94
C ARG A 885 42.22 -58.77 -5.98
N ALA A 886 42.10 -60.06 -6.28
CA ALA A 886 42.73 -61.10 -5.48
C ALA A 886 44.26 -60.98 -5.61
N ALA A 887 44.91 -60.50 -4.55
CA ALA A 887 46.35 -60.56 -4.38
C ALA A 887 46.66 -61.56 -3.26
N SER A 888 47.30 -62.68 -3.60
CA SER A 888 47.77 -63.67 -2.63
C SER A 888 49.23 -63.39 -2.27
N LEU A 889 49.58 -63.48 -0.97
CA LEU A 889 50.95 -63.36 -0.47
C LEU A 889 51.83 -64.58 -0.83
N VAL A 890 51.21 -65.72 -1.14
CA VAL A 890 51.88 -66.93 -1.63
C VAL A 890 51.60 -67.05 -3.13
N PRO A 891 52.62 -67.16 -3.99
CA PRO A 891 52.42 -67.38 -5.41
C PRO A 891 51.67 -68.70 -5.60
N MET A 892 50.57 -68.63 -6.33
CA MET A 892 49.70 -69.77 -6.63
C MET A 892 49.83 -70.03 -8.13
N THR A 893 50.09 -71.27 -8.50
CA THR A 893 50.13 -71.69 -9.91
C THR A 893 48.89 -72.50 -10.23
N GLU A 894 48.25 -72.17 -11.36
CA GLU A 894 47.12 -72.91 -11.90
C GLU A 894 47.59 -74.31 -12.35
N VAL A 895 47.02 -75.36 -11.78
CA VAL A 895 47.40 -76.76 -12.06
C VAL A 895 46.36 -77.48 -12.92
N ALA A 896 45.12 -77.01 -12.93
CA ALA A 896 44.06 -77.50 -13.79
C ALA A 896 42.93 -76.46 -13.90
N ARG A 897 42.17 -76.50 -15.00
CA ARG A 897 41.00 -75.67 -15.21
C ARG A 897 39.93 -76.46 -15.97
N LEU A 898 38.68 -76.27 -15.58
CA LEU A 898 37.51 -76.73 -16.31
C LEU A 898 36.71 -75.53 -16.78
N ASP A 899 36.58 -75.37 -18.09
CA ASP A 899 35.76 -74.34 -18.71
C ASP A 899 34.52 -75.00 -19.32
N GLU A 900 33.34 -74.65 -18.80
CA GLU A 900 32.07 -75.17 -19.30
C GLU A 900 31.42 -74.21 -20.29
N ALA A 901 31.67 -72.90 -20.19
CA ALA A 901 31.27 -71.95 -21.24
C ALA A 901 32.30 -71.94 -22.40
N PRO A 902 31.87 -71.82 -23.67
CA PRO A 902 30.49 -71.72 -24.15
C PRO A 902 29.83 -73.08 -24.45
N GLY A 903 30.55 -74.20 -24.32
CA GLY A 903 30.11 -75.50 -24.87
C GLY A 903 29.05 -76.26 -24.05
N PHE A 904 29.02 -76.04 -22.74
CA PHE A 904 28.19 -76.70 -21.74
C PHE A 904 27.91 -78.19 -22.04
N ALA A 905 28.97 -79.00 -22.15
CA ALA A 905 28.88 -80.40 -22.56
C ALA A 905 28.49 -81.40 -21.44
N GLY A 906 28.19 -80.89 -20.26
CA GLY A 906 27.89 -81.64 -19.04
C GLY A 906 26.47 -82.24 -19.00
N THR A 907 26.17 -82.93 -17.90
CA THR A 907 24.84 -83.52 -17.68
C THR A 907 23.90 -82.45 -17.12
N MET A 908 22.79 -82.19 -17.82
CA MET A 908 21.78 -81.19 -17.48
C MET A 908 20.52 -81.83 -16.87
N ALA A 909 19.92 -81.17 -15.87
CA ALA A 909 18.61 -81.52 -15.32
C ALA A 909 17.86 -80.24 -14.93
N GLY A 910 16.70 -79.98 -15.57
CA GLY A 910 15.94 -78.73 -15.39
C GLY A 910 16.60 -77.51 -16.03
N CYS A 911 17.63 -77.72 -16.85
CA CYS A 911 18.31 -76.69 -17.63
C CYS A 911 18.66 -77.20 -19.03
N SER A 912 18.88 -76.26 -19.94
CA SER A 912 19.29 -76.51 -21.32
C SER A 912 20.34 -75.48 -21.75
N ALA A 913 21.26 -75.88 -22.63
CA ALA A 913 22.25 -74.98 -23.20
C ALA A 913 21.98 -74.71 -24.68
N ALA A 914 21.95 -73.43 -25.05
CA ALA A 914 21.79 -72.96 -26.42
C ALA A 914 22.58 -71.66 -26.62
N GLY A 915 23.15 -71.46 -27.81
CA GLY A 915 23.82 -70.19 -28.17
C GLY A 915 25.00 -69.81 -27.29
N GLY A 916 25.63 -70.75 -26.58
CA GLY A 916 26.73 -70.47 -25.66
C GLY A 916 26.30 -70.06 -24.24
N VAL A 917 25.04 -70.27 -23.87
CA VAL A 917 24.45 -69.93 -22.56
C VAL A 917 23.71 -71.14 -22.00
N LEU A 918 23.93 -71.46 -20.72
CA LEU A 918 23.14 -72.45 -19.98
C LEU A 918 21.97 -71.76 -19.30
N SER A 919 20.76 -72.32 -19.36
CA SER A 919 19.59 -71.68 -18.76
C SER A 919 18.60 -72.64 -18.11
N THR A 920 17.87 -72.17 -17.10
CA THR A 920 16.76 -72.91 -16.48
C THR A 920 15.60 -73.10 -17.46
N ASP A 921 15.10 -74.34 -17.54
CA ASP A 921 13.98 -74.71 -18.41
C ASP A 921 12.67 -74.04 -17.97
N GLU A 922 11.72 -73.86 -18.89
CA GLU A 922 10.41 -73.28 -18.58
C GLU A 922 9.70 -74.06 -17.46
N GLY A 923 9.17 -73.34 -16.46
CA GLY A 923 8.58 -73.91 -15.24
C GLY A 923 9.59 -74.41 -14.19
N ALA A 924 10.89 -74.47 -14.47
CA ALA A 924 11.90 -74.84 -13.48
C ALA A 924 12.34 -73.63 -12.65
N THR A 925 12.17 -73.72 -11.33
CA THR A 925 12.76 -72.79 -10.34
C THR A 925 14.12 -73.26 -9.81
N GLU A 926 14.46 -74.54 -10.01
CA GLU A 926 15.74 -75.15 -9.67
C GLU A 926 16.27 -75.98 -10.84
N ALA A 927 17.58 -75.94 -11.09
CA ALA A 927 18.24 -76.77 -12.09
C ALA A 927 19.62 -77.22 -11.65
N LEU A 928 20.10 -78.33 -12.22
CA LEU A 928 21.40 -78.92 -11.91
C LEU A 928 22.21 -79.16 -13.19
N TYR A 929 23.45 -78.71 -13.18
CA TYR A 929 24.41 -78.91 -14.25
C TYR A 929 25.69 -79.55 -13.72
N VAL A 930 25.99 -80.79 -14.12
CA VAL A 930 27.20 -81.51 -13.71
C VAL A 930 28.24 -81.43 -14.81
N PHE A 931 29.47 -81.03 -14.47
CA PHE A 931 30.55 -80.81 -15.42
C PHE A 931 30.86 -82.10 -16.20
N SER A 932 31.20 -81.94 -17.48
CA SER A 932 31.47 -83.07 -18.39
C SER A 932 32.76 -83.81 -18.04
N ALA A 933 33.72 -83.08 -17.48
CA ALA A 933 35.01 -83.57 -17.02
C ALA A 933 35.17 -83.40 -15.51
N LEU A 934 36.14 -84.12 -14.96
CA LEU A 934 36.59 -83.97 -13.58
C LEU A 934 38.03 -83.46 -13.57
N ILE A 935 38.43 -82.78 -12.49
CA ILE A 935 39.84 -82.41 -12.28
C ILE A 935 40.55 -83.62 -11.65
N ASN A 936 41.62 -84.10 -12.27
CA ASN A 936 42.47 -85.16 -11.75
C ASN A 936 43.90 -84.64 -11.55
N LEU A 937 44.34 -84.53 -10.31
CA LEU A 937 45.66 -83.99 -9.97
C LEU A 937 46.79 -85.03 -10.04
N GLY A 938 46.49 -86.28 -10.42
CA GLY A 938 47.45 -87.39 -10.49
C GLY A 938 47.81 -87.98 -9.12
N THR A 939 48.04 -87.13 -8.11
CA THR A 939 48.25 -87.48 -6.70
C THR A 939 47.36 -86.63 -5.80
N ALA A 940 46.90 -87.21 -4.68
CA ALA A 940 46.14 -86.48 -3.67
C ALA A 940 47.02 -85.39 -3.03
N GLY A 941 46.46 -84.19 -2.84
CA GLY A 941 47.10 -83.11 -2.11
C GLY A 941 46.24 -81.85 -2.09
N PRO A 942 46.63 -80.84 -1.29
CA PRO A 942 45.86 -79.62 -1.11
C PRO A 942 45.80 -78.83 -2.43
N VAL A 943 44.61 -78.36 -2.75
CA VAL A 943 44.34 -77.52 -3.92
C VAL A 943 43.29 -76.47 -3.56
N ARG A 944 43.47 -75.25 -4.05
CA ARG A 944 42.46 -74.22 -3.95
C ARG A 944 41.62 -74.21 -5.21
N LEU A 945 40.33 -74.47 -5.07
CA LEU A 945 39.37 -74.33 -6.16
C LEU A 945 38.75 -72.93 -6.12
N VAL A 946 38.68 -72.26 -7.26
CA VAL A 946 38.04 -70.96 -7.42
C VAL A 946 37.07 -71.04 -8.59
N SER A 947 35.80 -70.71 -8.33
CA SER A 947 34.79 -70.60 -9.38
C SER A 947 34.77 -69.20 -9.99
N ASP A 948 34.66 -69.14 -11.31
CA ASP A 948 34.36 -67.92 -12.06
C ASP A 948 33.00 -68.10 -12.74
N VAL A 949 32.04 -67.29 -12.32
CA VAL A 949 30.63 -67.42 -12.64
C VAL A 949 30.12 -66.08 -13.16
N GLY A 950 29.49 -66.11 -14.33
CA GLY A 950 28.76 -64.99 -14.92
C GLY A 950 27.31 -65.40 -15.14
N ILE A 951 26.38 -64.66 -14.54
CA ILE A 951 24.94 -64.88 -14.67
C ILE A 951 24.21 -63.62 -15.11
N LEU A 952 23.04 -63.83 -15.70
CA LEU A 952 22.02 -62.83 -16.00
C LEU A 952 20.65 -63.42 -15.63
N ILE A 953 19.76 -62.62 -15.05
CA ILE A 953 18.38 -63.01 -14.75
C ILE A 953 17.45 -62.29 -15.72
N GLU A 954 16.54 -63.04 -16.34
CA GLU A 954 15.59 -62.55 -17.36
C GLU A 954 14.15 -62.86 -16.92
N GLU A 955 13.20 -61.96 -17.17
CA GLU A 955 11.78 -62.21 -16.93
C GLU A 955 11.13 -62.87 -18.16
N ARG A 956 10.52 -64.04 -17.97
CA ARG A 956 9.95 -64.87 -19.05
C ARG A 956 8.77 -64.25 -19.77
N GLN A 957 8.08 -63.28 -19.16
CA GLN A 957 6.95 -62.60 -19.78
C GLN A 957 7.36 -61.54 -20.80
N ASP A 958 8.63 -61.16 -20.85
CA ASP A 958 9.13 -60.27 -21.89
C ASP A 958 9.49 -61.05 -23.17
N ARG A 959 8.42 -61.49 -23.85
CA ARG A 959 8.47 -62.38 -25.02
C ARG A 959 8.82 -61.69 -26.35
N ILE A 960 9.39 -60.48 -26.34
CA ILE A 960 9.79 -59.82 -27.60
C ILE A 960 10.89 -60.61 -28.34
N PHE A 961 11.65 -61.49 -27.67
CA PHE A 961 12.73 -62.28 -28.28
C PHE A 961 12.77 -63.77 -27.84
N GLY A 962 11.66 -64.52 -28.02
CA GLY A 962 11.65 -65.98 -27.79
C GLY A 962 12.37 -66.79 -28.90
N PRO A 963 12.92 -67.98 -28.60
CA PRO A 963 13.79 -68.75 -29.50
C PRO A 963 13.07 -69.51 -30.63
N GLU A 964 11.81 -69.19 -30.95
CA GLU A 964 11.01 -69.96 -31.92
C GLU A 964 11.37 -69.68 -33.40
N THR A 965 12.24 -68.72 -33.70
CA THR A 965 12.70 -68.50 -35.08
C THR A 965 14.21 -68.41 -35.13
N GLY A 966 14.84 -69.41 -35.77
CA GLY A 966 16.28 -69.64 -35.86
C GLY A 966 17.08 -68.60 -36.67
N ALA A 967 16.81 -67.32 -36.51
CA ALA A 967 17.68 -66.26 -36.99
C ALA A 967 17.33 -64.96 -36.26
N PHE A 968 18.08 -64.59 -35.22
CA PHE A 968 18.39 -63.18 -34.92
C PHE A 968 19.49 -63.11 -33.84
N TRP A 969 20.65 -62.61 -34.27
CA TRP A 969 21.64 -61.85 -33.49
C TRP A 969 22.59 -62.53 -32.48
N THR A 970 23.87 -62.16 -32.62
CA THR A 970 25.02 -62.44 -31.74
C THR A 970 25.29 -61.17 -30.94
N PRO A 971 24.94 -61.04 -29.64
CA PRO A 971 24.74 -59.73 -28.97
C PRO A 971 25.91 -58.75 -29.16
N PRO A 972 25.66 -57.47 -29.49
CA PRO A 972 26.68 -56.44 -29.40
C PRO A 972 26.49 -55.84 -28.00
N ASP A 973 27.48 -56.02 -27.14
CA ASP A 973 27.64 -55.14 -25.98
C ASP A 973 26.51 -55.34 -24.94
N GLY A 974 26.82 -56.07 -23.85
CA GLY A 974 25.86 -56.51 -22.82
C GLY A 974 25.22 -55.41 -21.96
N LEU A 975 24.44 -54.52 -22.55
CA LEU A 975 23.81 -53.37 -21.90
C LEU A 975 22.31 -53.19 -22.20
N PHE A 976 21.67 -54.09 -22.94
CA PHE A 976 20.26 -53.92 -23.39
C PHE A 976 19.29 -55.02 -22.92
N TRP A 977 19.51 -55.57 -21.73
CA TRP A 977 18.52 -56.45 -21.10
C TRP A 977 18.73 -56.49 -19.58
N GLN A 978 17.87 -55.82 -18.81
CA GLN A 978 17.72 -56.03 -17.36
C GLN A 978 16.25 -56.29 -17.05
N GLY A 979 15.92 -57.50 -16.55
CA GLY A 979 14.64 -57.75 -15.89
C GLY A 979 14.43 -56.81 -14.69
N GLY A 980 13.23 -56.80 -14.11
CA GLY A 980 12.89 -55.92 -12.98
C GLY A 980 13.99 -55.82 -11.93
N ALA A 981 14.20 -54.61 -11.39
CA ALA A 981 15.34 -54.26 -10.54
C ALA A 981 15.52 -55.15 -9.28
N ASP A 982 14.52 -55.95 -8.93
CA ASP A 982 14.51 -56.82 -7.75
C ASP A 982 14.48 -58.33 -8.05
N ALA A 983 14.64 -58.74 -9.32
CA ALA A 983 14.65 -60.16 -9.69
C ALA A 983 15.77 -60.94 -8.97
N TYR A 984 15.42 -62.05 -8.30
CA TYR A 984 16.35 -62.88 -7.53
C TYR A 984 16.59 -64.26 -8.16
N GLY A 985 17.86 -64.60 -8.33
CA GLY A 985 18.33 -65.90 -8.80
C GLY A 985 19.78 -66.10 -8.42
N ASP A 986 20.23 -67.34 -8.32
CA ASP A 986 21.57 -67.66 -7.83
C ASP A 986 22.15 -68.91 -8.50
N LEU A 987 23.48 -69.00 -8.51
CA LEU A 987 24.21 -70.18 -8.96
C LEU A 987 25.22 -70.59 -7.90
N ASP A 988 24.96 -71.72 -7.26
CA ASP A 988 25.84 -72.33 -6.28
C ASP A 988 26.77 -73.37 -6.95
N THR A 989 28.07 -73.08 -6.97
CA THR A 989 29.08 -74.05 -7.44
C THR A 989 29.43 -75.03 -6.33
N GLN A 990 29.23 -76.32 -6.60
CA GLN A 990 29.45 -77.39 -5.63
C GLN A 990 30.51 -78.37 -6.11
N VAL A 991 31.36 -78.84 -5.21
CA VAL A 991 32.38 -79.86 -5.46
C VAL A 991 32.16 -81.06 -4.57
N ARG A 992 32.46 -82.25 -5.08
CA ARG A 992 32.71 -83.43 -4.27
C ARG A 992 34.08 -84.00 -4.58
N VAL A 993 34.75 -84.47 -3.54
CA VAL A 993 36.15 -84.90 -3.60
C VAL A 993 36.23 -86.42 -3.46
N ARG A 994 37.16 -87.04 -4.18
CA ARG A 994 37.50 -88.46 -4.05
C ARG A 994 39.01 -88.64 -3.92
N ASP A 995 39.40 -89.42 -2.91
CA ASP A 995 40.78 -89.84 -2.66
C ASP A 995 41.04 -91.28 -3.14
N ASP A 996 42.30 -91.69 -3.16
CA ASP A 996 42.70 -93.06 -3.52
C ASP A 996 42.52 -94.06 -2.37
N ALA A 997 42.33 -93.59 -1.14
CA ALA A 997 42.25 -94.43 0.05
C ALA A 997 40.85 -95.04 0.28
N THR A 998 39.79 -94.34 -0.11
CA THR A 998 38.40 -94.77 0.16
C THR A 998 37.65 -95.20 -1.10
N ALA A 999 38.12 -94.77 -2.28
CA ALA A 999 37.48 -95.01 -3.59
C ALA A 999 35.99 -94.57 -3.69
N ILE A 1000 35.46 -93.83 -2.71
CA ILE A 1000 34.08 -93.33 -2.64
C ILE A 1000 34.10 -91.81 -2.81
N TRP A 1001 33.08 -91.24 -3.45
CA TRP A 1001 32.91 -89.80 -3.53
C TRP A 1001 32.38 -89.24 -2.21
N GLY A 1002 32.99 -88.16 -1.71
CA GLY A 1002 32.45 -87.39 -0.59
C GLY A 1002 31.12 -86.70 -0.90
N PRO A 1003 30.50 -86.04 0.11
CA PRO A 1003 29.32 -85.22 -0.11
C PRO A 1003 29.64 -84.01 -1.00
N TRP A 1004 28.60 -83.46 -1.64
CA TRP A 1004 28.71 -82.19 -2.35
C TRP A 1004 28.84 -81.04 -1.34
N GLN A 1005 29.76 -80.13 -1.60
CA GLN A 1005 30.06 -78.96 -0.78
C GLN A 1005 30.05 -77.70 -1.66
N SER A 1006 29.27 -76.71 -1.28
CA SER A 1006 29.24 -75.39 -1.91
C SER A 1006 30.57 -74.66 -1.73
N PHE A 1007 31.05 -74.02 -2.78
CA PHE A 1007 32.28 -73.25 -2.75
C PHE A 1007 32.29 -72.14 -3.79
N ASP A 1008 32.79 -70.98 -3.38
CA ASP A 1008 33.16 -69.88 -4.28
C ASP A 1008 34.66 -69.84 -4.54
N ALA A 1009 35.42 -69.95 -3.45
CA ALA A 1009 36.86 -70.07 -3.42
C ALA A 1009 37.26 -70.76 -2.11
N ALA A 1010 37.70 -72.02 -2.17
CA ALA A 1010 38.00 -72.80 -0.97
C ALA A 1010 39.14 -73.80 -1.22
N GLU A 1011 39.79 -74.21 -0.13
CA GLU A 1011 40.84 -75.24 -0.15
C GLU A 1011 40.24 -76.61 0.10
N PHE A 1012 40.64 -77.57 -0.72
CA PHE A 1012 40.23 -78.97 -0.63
C PHE A 1012 41.47 -79.87 -0.70
N ASP A 1013 41.43 -81.01 -0.03
CA ASP A 1013 42.46 -82.03 -0.12
C ASP A 1013 41.92 -83.29 -0.79
N GLY A 1014 42.52 -83.69 -1.91
CA GLY A 1014 42.08 -84.85 -2.67
C GLY A 1014 42.74 -84.99 -4.04
N ARG A 1015 42.37 -86.04 -4.77
CA ARG A 1015 42.94 -86.34 -6.11
C ARG A 1015 41.97 -86.02 -7.23
N LEU A 1016 40.72 -86.47 -7.11
CA LEU A 1016 39.67 -86.31 -8.12
C LEU A 1016 38.60 -85.35 -7.58
N PHE A 1017 38.27 -84.33 -8.36
CA PHE A 1017 37.26 -83.33 -8.03
C PHE A 1017 36.18 -83.32 -9.10
N GLN A 1018 34.95 -83.63 -8.69
CA GLN A 1018 33.79 -83.51 -9.57
C GLN A 1018 32.99 -82.29 -9.16
N ILE A 1019 32.54 -81.53 -10.15
CA ILE A 1019 31.95 -80.21 -9.98
C ILE A 1019 30.54 -80.22 -10.57
N ARG A 1020 29.61 -79.54 -9.90
CA ARG A 1020 28.28 -79.23 -10.43
C ARG A 1020 27.91 -77.78 -10.09
N ALA A 1021 27.05 -77.19 -10.90
CA ALA A 1021 26.37 -75.94 -10.62
C ALA A 1021 24.90 -76.24 -10.30
N ALA A 1022 24.42 -75.72 -9.16
CA ALA A 1022 23.02 -75.72 -8.80
C ALA A 1022 22.48 -74.30 -9.05
N LEU A 1023 21.49 -74.20 -9.93
CA LEU A 1023 20.87 -72.94 -10.35
C LEU A 1023 19.53 -72.82 -9.62
N SER A 1024 19.20 -71.62 -9.16
CA SER A 1024 17.89 -71.31 -8.57
C SER A 1024 17.37 -69.95 -9.01
N VAL A 1025 16.05 -69.81 -9.11
CA VAL A 1025 15.34 -68.54 -9.33
C VAL A 1025 14.14 -68.46 -8.39
N GLU A 1026 13.79 -67.24 -7.97
CA GLU A 1026 12.73 -67.02 -6.98
C GLU A 1026 11.32 -67.39 -7.44
N SER A 1027 11.09 -67.42 -8.75
CA SER A 1027 9.78 -67.66 -9.35
C SER A 1027 9.93 -68.24 -10.76
N GLU A 1028 8.95 -69.03 -11.19
CA GLU A 1028 8.83 -69.52 -12.56
C GLU A 1028 8.71 -68.39 -13.59
N ALA A 1029 8.43 -67.16 -13.14
CA ALA A 1029 8.43 -65.95 -13.96
C ALA A 1029 9.84 -65.55 -14.46
N TYR A 1030 10.91 -66.07 -13.87
CA TYR A 1030 12.29 -65.73 -14.25
C TYR A 1030 13.06 -66.92 -14.83
N ALA A 1031 14.07 -66.62 -15.66
CA ALA A 1031 15.06 -67.56 -16.16
C ALA A 1031 16.46 -67.12 -15.73
N LEU A 1032 17.24 -68.03 -15.17
CA LEU A 1032 18.66 -67.80 -14.93
C LEU A 1032 19.44 -68.18 -16.18
N ARG A 1033 20.30 -67.27 -16.66
CA ARG A 1033 21.17 -67.43 -17.83
C ARG A 1033 22.62 -67.40 -17.37
N VAL A 1034 23.36 -68.48 -17.57
CA VAL A 1034 24.77 -68.59 -17.21
C VAL A 1034 25.61 -68.38 -18.45
N THR A 1035 26.34 -67.26 -18.47
CA THR A 1035 27.18 -66.83 -19.60
C THR A 1035 28.65 -67.20 -19.42
N ARG A 1036 29.07 -67.41 -18.16
CA ARG A 1036 30.43 -67.85 -17.82
C ARG A 1036 30.35 -68.85 -16.68
N LEU A 1037 31.01 -69.99 -16.84
CA LEU A 1037 31.14 -70.99 -15.79
C LEU A 1037 32.49 -71.70 -15.99
N SER A 1038 33.44 -71.41 -15.12
CA SER A 1038 34.71 -72.12 -15.06
C SER A 1038 35.15 -72.34 -13.63
N VAL A 1039 35.92 -73.41 -13.41
CA VAL A 1039 36.59 -73.65 -12.12
C VAL A 1039 38.07 -73.89 -12.37
N ALA A 1040 38.89 -73.08 -11.72
CA ALA A 1040 40.34 -73.21 -11.75
C ALA A 1040 40.85 -73.79 -10.41
N ALA A 1041 41.82 -74.68 -10.51
CA ALA A 1041 42.51 -75.32 -9.42
C ALA A 1041 43.92 -74.75 -9.30
N PHE A 1042 44.25 -74.23 -8.13
CA PHE A 1042 45.55 -73.62 -7.84
C PHE A 1042 46.30 -74.39 -6.75
N ARG A 1043 47.61 -74.54 -6.91
CA ARG A 1043 48.51 -75.02 -5.85
C ARG A 1043 49.49 -73.92 -5.46
N ALA A 1044 49.83 -73.86 -4.18
CA ALA A 1044 50.91 -73.02 -3.72
C ALA A 1044 52.23 -73.51 -4.33
N THR A 1045 53.01 -72.58 -4.89
CA THR A 1045 54.39 -72.83 -5.36
C THR A 1045 55.43 -72.50 -4.31
#